data_AF-A0A0C4YV72-F1
#
_entry.id   AF-A0A0C4YV72-F1
#
_cell.length_a   1.000
_cell.length_b   1.000
_cell.length_c   1.000
_cell.angle_alpha   90.00
_cell.angle_beta   90.00
_cell.angle_gamma   90.00
#
_symmetry.space_group_name_H-M   'P 1'
#
loop_
_entity.id
_entity.type
_entity.pdbx_description
1 polymer ?
#
loop_
_entity_poly.entity_id
_entity_poly.type
_entity_poly.pdbx_seq_one_letter_code
_entity_poly.pdbx_strand_id
1 'polypeptide(L)'
;MATTTPQQPAKTPVKKLNFAYPFRKASEAPGESSADFTDQHEFHRALRKEPGGAYAVSRKGMWHGGIHITDTGAGASLDLKHGVRCMADGEVVAWRTNRTYLSSEIPEQADKAAFSAQSSTGFALVRHVMEFPKDNTLTFFSLYMHLQDFASYEADKALPRPSYWTTWLRVTEAAGDKPDASASGVSAPAEQTGLRVRTSKPGGTILGILPRGAQFSLLKRDGNWGQIDSVHVSAMVPPKVGGYVAPDAAEKRWIYLGKENGAHVVETVMPDTSLDRVVAPLKPVPIHAGDLIGHVGRFDSLSEQVPAHMVHLEMFCDDSIQSFIETSRAWVTENGAKPKAWEQLNLPADPTILRIDRRTTLYKNPNQQGQDAPLTDVVQAYTLAELGQRTEKPHTETSAGSDGEKMRWWKVDSADVRRQGITGWVREQNFAGGRVSREFSQKWVDFEVLHDPHDPTHTIFASTQAYVDYSTGADVPNTGAIDKLSPLMQAVCRQLYATGDGSQAANDLCVASQDAWAAMRASRLIVRHESEWANPDKWTQLITEIEKKVGPDEAHEAERKRIQALAWWDAVKKDFPALPAPQVFHIHPIGMIGNFIEPGDECACGCCYVDKFEVTRMVPQYGPVYWGSRPLEKSQVLDDLTQKQEISDNERRILIAMSPNEGKLDTVQSYDSEIVTAGAMQKTINQMGMGELPRQVADFRRSDEAAYRKLFEKCGWSVEGNGSQAKMFYTHPILTDGEKITGDELKFRIRKGCSAETFKKKIESIPLAVIVNAITDVRYERLQIMDFLNRLRDEILPINPSNYNYSIGDYFQSNLGRATALDHHINRPGFVRRDIGRSLRRFFDDNPGVSTNPAEWGVNRAAYERRIVEHYGNNREMAVVGGVSVAPARYQNMKERLN
;
A
#
# COMPACT_ATOMS: atom_id res chain seq x y z
N MET A 1 -48.88 -9.96 22.63
CA MET A 1 -47.69 -10.68 22.14
C MET A 1 -46.74 -9.65 21.57
N ALA A 2 -45.66 -9.35 22.27
CA ALA A 2 -44.65 -8.42 21.78
C ALA A 2 -43.77 -9.13 20.75
N THR A 3 -43.79 -8.64 19.52
CA THR A 3 -42.92 -9.08 18.42
C THR A 3 -41.51 -8.58 18.70
N THR A 4 -40.68 -9.43 19.30
CA THR A 4 -39.24 -9.22 19.40
C THR A 4 -38.64 -9.22 17.99
N THR A 5 -38.19 -8.06 17.52
CA THR A 5 -37.39 -7.90 16.31
C THR A 5 -36.10 -8.72 16.48
N PRO A 6 -35.69 -9.57 15.51
CA PRO A 6 -34.44 -10.29 15.60
C PRO A 6 -33.28 -9.29 15.63
N GLN A 7 -32.55 -9.27 16.73
CA GLN A 7 -31.31 -8.50 16.86
C GLN A 7 -30.32 -9.05 15.82
N GLN A 8 -29.87 -8.21 14.88
CA GLN A 8 -28.83 -8.58 13.92
C GLN A 8 -27.60 -9.08 14.71
N PRO A 9 -27.05 -10.27 14.43
CA PRO A 9 -25.83 -10.72 15.10
C PRO A 9 -24.69 -9.73 14.81
N ALA A 10 -23.93 -9.37 15.84
CA ALA A 10 -22.81 -8.45 15.73
C ALA A 10 -21.81 -8.94 14.67
N LYS A 11 -21.30 -8.03 13.83
CA LYS A 11 -20.22 -8.35 12.88
C LYS A 11 -18.96 -8.73 13.67
N THR A 12 -18.29 -9.80 13.28
CA THR A 12 -17.04 -10.26 13.89
C THR A 12 -15.92 -10.18 12.85
N PRO A 13 -15.45 -8.95 12.53
CA PRO A 13 -14.57 -8.73 11.39
C PRO A 13 -13.21 -9.42 11.59
N VAL A 14 -12.65 -9.91 10.48
CA VAL A 14 -11.22 -10.30 10.40
C VAL A 14 -10.44 -9.20 9.70
N LYS A 15 -9.23 -8.93 10.19
CA LYS A 15 -8.34 -7.97 9.53
C LYS A 15 -7.71 -8.66 8.32
N LYS A 16 -8.07 -8.21 7.12
CA LYS A 16 -7.40 -8.64 5.90
C LYS A 16 -5.95 -8.15 5.83
N LEU A 17 -5.04 -9.06 5.49
CA LEU A 17 -3.63 -8.76 5.24
C LEU A 17 -3.44 -8.36 3.78
N ASN A 18 -2.75 -7.25 3.50
CA ASN A 18 -2.42 -6.85 2.15
C ASN A 18 -1.07 -7.45 1.72
N PHE A 19 -0.92 -7.72 0.42
CA PHE A 19 0.27 -8.29 -0.20
C PHE A 19 0.76 -7.42 -1.36
N ALA A 20 2.06 -7.45 -1.63
CA ALA A 20 2.70 -6.80 -2.77
C ALA A 20 3.89 -7.63 -3.26
N TYR A 21 4.19 -7.55 -4.56
CA TYR A 21 5.41 -8.16 -5.09
C TYR A 21 6.67 -7.43 -4.59
N PRO A 22 7.76 -8.15 -4.30
CA PRO A 22 8.96 -7.57 -3.69
C PRO A 22 9.68 -6.55 -4.58
N PHE A 23 9.36 -6.50 -5.88
CA PHE A 23 9.88 -5.52 -6.82
C PHE A 23 8.76 -5.03 -7.75
N ARG A 24 8.99 -3.88 -8.39
CA ARG A 24 8.23 -3.43 -9.56
C ARG A 24 8.93 -3.87 -10.84
N LYS A 25 8.21 -3.82 -11.96
CA LYS A 25 8.79 -4.02 -13.30
C LYS A 25 9.70 -2.85 -13.63
N ALA A 26 10.83 -3.14 -14.27
CA ALA A 26 11.60 -2.09 -14.92
C ALA A 26 10.72 -1.40 -16.00
N SER A 27 10.88 -0.10 -16.17
CA SER A 27 10.24 0.61 -17.27
C SER A 27 10.92 0.26 -18.59
N GLU A 28 10.14 -0.01 -19.64
CA GLU A 28 10.65 -0.31 -20.98
C GLU A 28 11.11 0.94 -21.75
N ALA A 29 10.72 2.14 -21.31
CA ALA A 29 11.04 3.42 -21.95
C ALA A 29 11.77 4.39 -20.99
N PRO A 30 12.86 5.07 -21.42
CA PRO A 30 13.53 6.06 -20.57
C PRO A 30 12.58 7.17 -20.13
N GLY A 31 12.29 7.26 -18.83
CA GLY A 31 11.45 8.31 -18.23
C GLY A 31 10.02 7.92 -17.87
N GLU A 32 9.58 6.69 -18.15
CA GLU A 32 8.29 6.17 -17.67
C GLU A 32 8.41 5.54 -16.26
N SER A 33 7.32 5.56 -15.50
CA SER A 33 7.27 5.00 -14.15
C SER A 33 7.26 3.47 -14.17
N SER A 34 7.92 2.85 -13.19
CA SER A 34 7.84 1.40 -12.96
C SER A 34 6.40 0.97 -12.63
N ALA A 35 6.03 -0.20 -13.12
CA ALA A 35 4.68 -0.76 -12.93
C ALA A 35 4.68 -1.88 -11.89
N ASP A 36 3.57 -2.02 -11.17
CA ASP A 36 3.39 -3.16 -10.28
C ASP A 36 3.14 -4.44 -11.09
N PHE A 37 3.65 -5.56 -10.58
CA PHE A 37 3.25 -6.88 -11.07
C PHE A 37 1.81 -7.17 -10.62
N THR A 38 1.05 -7.78 -11.51
CA THR A 38 -0.32 -8.24 -11.25
C THR A 38 -0.52 -9.71 -11.61
N ASP A 39 0.52 -10.32 -12.19
CA ASP A 39 0.60 -11.69 -12.68
C ASP A 39 1.80 -12.39 -12.01
N GLN A 40 1.54 -13.44 -11.22
CA GLN A 40 2.62 -14.22 -10.60
C GLN A 40 3.43 -15.01 -11.65
N HIS A 41 2.79 -15.42 -12.75
CA HIS A 41 3.44 -16.13 -13.85
C HIS A 41 4.42 -15.20 -14.57
N GLU A 42 4.13 -13.90 -14.65
CA GLU A 42 5.08 -12.89 -15.13
C GLU A 42 6.32 -12.81 -14.24
N PHE A 43 6.14 -12.78 -12.92
CA PHE A 43 7.26 -12.78 -11.98
C PHE A 43 8.07 -14.08 -12.06
N HIS A 44 7.39 -15.23 -12.14
CA HIS A 44 8.04 -16.53 -12.34
C HIS A 44 8.82 -16.59 -13.67
N ARG A 45 8.32 -15.96 -14.76
CA ARG A 45 9.09 -15.85 -16.01
C ARG A 45 10.41 -15.11 -15.81
N ALA A 46 10.45 -14.08 -14.97
CA ALA A 46 11.69 -13.39 -14.61
C ALA A 46 12.61 -14.28 -13.78
N LEU A 47 12.09 -14.98 -12.76
CA LEU A 47 12.87 -15.89 -11.91
C LEU A 47 13.56 -17.03 -12.66
N ARG A 48 13.03 -17.47 -13.82
CA ARG A 48 13.71 -18.48 -14.65
C ARG A 48 15.07 -18.04 -15.18
N LYS A 49 15.35 -16.73 -15.20
CA LYS A 49 16.64 -16.17 -15.61
C LYS A 49 17.70 -16.28 -14.50
N GLU A 50 17.31 -16.65 -13.28
CA GLU A 50 18.24 -16.73 -12.15
C GLU A 50 19.28 -17.86 -12.33
N PRO A 51 20.57 -17.56 -12.15
CA PRO A 51 21.65 -18.54 -12.33
C PRO A 51 21.75 -19.54 -11.18
N GLY A 52 21.09 -19.31 -10.04
CA GLY A 52 21.10 -20.19 -8.86
C GLY A 52 20.09 -19.77 -7.79
N GLY A 53 19.92 -20.59 -6.73
CA GLY A 53 19.10 -20.25 -5.55
C GLY A 53 17.60 -20.18 -5.80
N ALA A 54 17.00 -21.28 -6.26
CA ALA A 54 15.56 -21.40 -6.40
C ALA A 54 14.94 -22.18 -5.25
N TYR A 55 13.69 -21.88 -4.93
CA TYR A 55 12.93 -22.67 -3.98
C TYR A 55 12.49 -24.00 -4.62
N ALA A 56 12.62 -25.15 -3.98
CA ALA A 56 13.19 -25.41 -2.65
C ALA A 56 14.63 -25.99 -2.72
N VAL A 57 15.22 -26.02 -3.91
CA VAL A 57 16.47 -26.73 -4.21
C VAL A 57 17.38 -25.85 -5.07
N SER A 58 18.63 -25.69 -4.62
CA SER A 58 19.65 -24.95 -5.37
C SER A 58 20.16 -25.76 -6.58
N ARG A 59 20.81 -25.10 -7.53
CA ARG A 59 21.44 -25.78 -8.69
C ARG A 59 22.55 -26.77 -8.32
N LYS A 60 23.03 -26.71 -7.08
CA LYS A 60 24.06 -27.62 -6.55
C LYS A 60 23.45 -28.74 -5.70
N GLY A 61 22.14 -28.94 -5.68
CA GLY A 61 21.48 -29.98 -4.89
C GLY A 61 21.46 -29.69 -3.39
N MET A 62 21.51 -28.41 -3.01
CA MET A 62 21.33 -27.98 -1.61
C MET A 62 19.86 -27.69 -1.34
N TRP A 63 19.42 -27.88 -0.10
CA TRP A 63 18.21 -27.27 0.41
C TRP A 63 18.29 -25.74 0.23
N HIS A 64 17.17 -25.11 -0.13
CA HIS A 64 17.09 -23.66 -0.26
C HIS A 64 15.70 -23.16 0.14
N GLY A 65 15.62 -22.42 1.26
CA GLY A 65 14.34 -22.01 1.85
C GLY A 65 13.64 -20.86 1.12
N GLY A 66 14.39 -20.11 0.30
CA GLY A 66 13.90 -18.90 -0.36
C GLY A 66 14.15 -18.87 -1.86
N ILE A 67 14.22 -17.66 -2.39
CA ILE A 67 14.57 -17.37 -3.79
C ILE A 67 15.64 -16.27 -3.84
N HIS A 68 16.54 -16.36 -4.82
CA HIS A 68 17.47 -15.30 -5.15
C HIS A 68 16.91 -14.41 -6.26
N ILE A 69 17.19 -13.11 -6.14
CA ILE A 69 17.03 -12.15 -7.23
C ILE A 69 18.38 -11.48 -7.44
N THR A 70 19.02 -11.78 -8.56
CA THR A 70 20.32 -11.20 -8.95
C THR A 70 20.10 -10.04 -9.93
N ASP A 71 21.00 -9.06 -9.92
CA ASP A 71 20.96 -7.92 -10.86
C ASP A 71 21.03 -8.37 -12.34
N THR A 72 21.80 -9.42 -12.62
CA THR A 72 22.02 -10.01 -13.95
C THR A 72 20.96 -11.04 -14.36
N GLY A 73 20.21 -11.59 -13.40
CA GLY A 73 19.14 -12.58 -13.62
C GLY A 73 17.76 -11.92 -13.79
N ALA A 74 16.87 -12.14 -12.82
CA ALA A 74 15.54 -11.53 -12.80
C ALA A 74 15.63 -10.01 -12.66
N GLY A 75 16.63 -9.50 -11.93
CA GLY A 75 16.86 -8.08 -11.69
C GLY A 75 16.95 -7.22 -12.95
N ALA A 76 17.41 -7.78 -14.06
CA ALA A 76 17.45 -7.10 -15.36
C ALA A 76 16.06 -6.68 -15.87
N SER A 77 14.99 -7.27 -15.35
CA SER A 77 13.58 -6.94 -15.69
C SER A 77 12.85 -6.22 -14.54
N LEU A 78 13.56 -5.86 -13.46
CA LEU A 78 12.99 -5.31 -12.23
C LEU A 78 13.52 -3.89 -11.97
N ASP A 79 12.70 -3.10 -11.29
CA ASP A 79 13.08 -1.78 -10.80
C ASP A 79 13.94 -1.90 -9.54
N LEU A 80 15.24 -2.13 -9.75
CA LEU A 80 16.20 -2.22 -8.65
C LEU A 80 16.50 -0.86 -8.00
N LYS A 81 16.28 0.24 -8.74
CA LYS A 81 16.58 1.62 -8.30
C LYS A 81 15.74 2.03 -7.10
N HIS A 82 14.47 1.62 -7.06
CA HIS A 82 13.57 1.92 -5.95
C HIS A 82 13.58 0.85 -4.85
N GLY A 83 14.47 -0.16 -4.99
CA GLY A 83 14.74 -1.15 -3.96
C GLY A 83 13.70 -2.26 -3.84
N VAL A 84 13.99 -3.15 -2.89
CA VAL A 84 13.19 -4.29 -2.48
C VAL A 84 12.08 -3.82 -1.56
N ARG A 85 10.86 -4.33 -1.76
CA ARG A 85 9.66 -3.92 -1.05
C ARG A 85 9.14 -4.99 -0.10
N CYS A 86 8.45 -4.56 0.95
CA CYS A 86 7.80 -5.42 1.91
C CYS A 86 6.68 -6.21 1.22
N MET A 87 6.71 -7.53 1.35
CA MET A 87 5.82 -8.43 0.61
C MET A 87 4.40 -8.53 1.20
N ALA A 88 4.22 -8.20 2.47
CA ALA A 88 2.93 -8.17 3.15
C ALA A 88 2.92 -7.16 4.29
N ASP A 89 1.74 -6.65 4.67
CA ASP A 89 1.60 -5.81 5.86
C ASP A 89 2.18 -6.54 7.09
N GLY A 90 2.88 -5.83 7.97
CA GLY A 90 3.51 -6.45 9.12
C GLY A 90 4.25 -5.47 10.02
N GLU A 91 5.20 -6.01 10.77
CA GLU A 91 6.08 -5.24 11.64
C GLU A 91 7.52 -5.73 11.49
N VAL A 92 8.47 -4.83 11.28
CA VAL A 92 9.90 -5.16 11.29
C VAL A 92 10.30 -5.48 12.73
N VAL A 93 10.81 -6.69 12.95
CA VAL A 93 11.16 -7.23 14.28
C VAL A 93 12.66 -7.38 14.48
N ALA A 94 13.45 -7.40 13.41
CA ALA A 94 14.89 -7.35 13.48
C ALA A 94 15.49 -6.88 12.16
N TRP A 95 16.69 -6.31 12.21
CA TRP A 95 17.50 -6.05 11.03
C TRP A 95 18.99 -6.06 11.37
N ARG A 96 19.82 -6.15 10.34
CA ARG A 96 21.26 -5.87 10.38
C ARG A 96 21.60 -4.99 9.18
N THR A 97 22.39 -3.95 9.39
CA THR A 97 22.90 -3.12 8.30
C THR A 97 24.42 -3.06 8.44
N ASN A 98 25.13 -3.48 7.40
CA ASN A 98 26.59 -3.38 7.40
C ASN A 98 27.03 -1.92 7.29
N ARG A 99 28.09 -1.51 8.01
CA ARG A 99 28.74 -0.22 7.73
C ARG A 99 29.28 -0.23 6.30
N THR A 100 30.08 -1.24 6.01
CA THR A 100 30.63 -1.61 4.72
C THR A 100 30.52 -3.12 4.54
N TYR A 101 30.46 -3.61 3.32
CA TYR A 101 30.45 -5.06 3.08
C TYR A 101 31.62 -5.81 3.76
N LEU A 102 31.36 -7.06 4.13
CA LEU A 102 32.38 -7.98 4.63
C LEU A 102 33.29 -8.37 3.45
N SER A 103 34.60 -8.32 3.66
CA SER A 103 35.60 -8.77 2.69
C SER A 103 36.21 -10.12 3.10
N SER A 104 36.29 -11.03 2.13
CA SER A 104 37.03 -12.29 2.23
C SER A 104 38.14 -12.29 1.19
N GLU A 105 39.39 -12.43 1.65
CA GLU A 105 40.56 -12.48 0.77
C GLU A 105 40.86 -13.93 0.36
N ILE A 106 40.93 -14.19 -0.94
CA ILE A 106 41.40 -15.45 -1.52
C ILE A 106 42.79 -15.18 -2.12
N PRO A 107 43.84 -15.89 -1.66
CA PRO A 107 45.20 -15.70 -2.16
C PRO A 107 45.33 -16.15 -3.62
N GLU A 108 46.40 -15.71 -4.28
CA GLU A 108 46.74 -16.15 -5.64
C GLU A 108 46.98 -17.67 -5.66
N GLN A 109 46.37 -18.34 -6.63
CA GLN A 109 46.52 -19.77 -6.93
C GLN A 109 47.17 -19.91 -8.32
N ALA A 110 47.72 -21.09 -8.64
CA ALA A 110 48.49 -21.32 -9.87
C ALA A 110 47.81 -20.83 -11.17
N ASP A 111 46.48 -20.90 -11.23
CA ASP A 111 45.66 -20.51 -12.40
C ASP A 111 44.67 -19.35 -12.13
N LYS A 112 44.69 -18.73 -10.94
CA LYS A 112 43.76 -17.65 -10.56
C LYS A 112 44.46 -16.55 -9.75
N ALA A 113 44.27 -15.30 -10.15
CA ALA A 113 44.78 -14.14 -9.42
C ALA A 113 44.14 -14.02 -8.03
N ALA A 114 44.80 -13.32 -7.11
CA ALA A 114 44.21 -13.00 -5.81
C ALA A 114 42.87 -12.26 -5.97
N PHE A 115 41.88 -12.62 -5.16
CA PHE A 115 40.51 -12.11 -5.26
C PHE A 115 39.97 -11.68 -3.90
N SER A 116 39.53 -10.43 -3.79
CA SER A 116 38.83 -9.89 -2.61
C SER A 116 37.33 -9.94 -2.86
N ALA A 117 36.66 -10.92 -2.24
CA ALA A 117 35.23 -11.14 -2.39
C ALA A 117 34.46 -10.30 -1.36
N GLN A 118 33.47 -9.54 -1.81
CA GLN A 118 32.59 -8.78 -0.93
C GLN A 118 31.25 -9.49 -0.70
N SER A 119 30.74 -9.43 0.52
CA SER A 119 29.43 -9.99 0.86
C SER A 119 28.68 -9.15 1.88
N SER A 120 27.37 -9.10 1.71
CA SER A 120 26.45 -8.52 2.67
C SER A 120 25.94 -9.58 3.64
N THR A 121 26.03 -9.25 4.92
CA THR A 121 25.32 -9.91 6.02
C THR A 121 24.07 -9.13 6.45
N GLY A 122 23.76 -8.03 5.75
CA GLY A 122 22.64 -7.17 6.06
C GLY A 122 21.32 -7.86 5.76
N PHE A 123 20.36 -7.70 6.66
CA PHE A 123 19.04 -8.29 6.50
C PHE A 123 17.94 -7.46 7.17
N ALA A 124 16.69 -7.74 6.79
CA ALA A 124 15.49 -7.32 7.50
C ALA A 124 14.58 -8.52 7.73
N LEU A 125 13.97 -8.58 8.91
CA LEU A 125 13.00 -9.61 9.29
C LEU A 125 11.68 -8.94 9.65
N VAL A 126 10.61 -9.32 8.96
CA VAL A 126 9.26 -8.79 9.16
C VAL A 126 8.37 -9.89 9.69
N ARG A 127 7.67 -9.64 10.79
CA ARG A 127 6.60 -10.51 11.30
C ARG A 127 5.26 -10.08 10.72
N HIS A 128 4.49 -11.06 10.27
CA HIS A 128 3.15 -10.91 9.74
C HIS A 128 2.16 -11.74 10.56
N VAL A 129 0.92 -11.27 10.63
CA VAL A 129 -0.18 -12.01 11.27
C VAL A 129 -1.37 -12.03 10.33
N MET A 130 -1.76 -13.23 9.90
CA MET A 130 -2.96 -13.50 9.12
C MET A 130 -4.03 -14.11 10.01
N GLU A 131 -5.30 -13.76 9.80
CA GLU A 131 -6.44 -14.33 10.51
C GLU A 131 -7.48 -14.81 9.50
N PHE A 132 -7.78 -16.12 9.49
CA PHE A 132 -8.90 -16.68 8.75
C PHE A 132 -9.18 -18.14 9.15
N PRO A 133 -10.43 -18.54 9.42
CA PRO A 133 -11.57 -17.68 9.74
C PRO A 133 -11.29 -16.91 11.04
N LYS A 134 -12.32 -16.24 11.59
CA LYS A 134 -12.20 -15.55 12.88
C LYS A 134 -11.58 -16.47 13.95
N ASP A 135 -10.65 -15.91 14.74
CA ASP A 135 -9.93 -16.58 15.84
C ASP A 135 -8.98 -17.72 15.41
N ASN A 136 -8.81 -17.97 14.10
CA ASN A 136 -7.76 -18.83 13.58
C ASN A 136 -6.64 -17.95 13.01
N THR A 137 -5.47 -17.92 13.65
CA THR A 137 -4.38 -17.02 13.30
C THR A 137 -3.12 -17.77 12.88
N LEU A 138 -2.46 -17.26 11.84
CA LEU A 138 -1.13 -17.69 11.40
C LEU A 138 -0.15 -16.54 11.58
N THR A 139 0.92 -16.80 12.34
CA THR A 139 2.09 -15.92 12.36
C THR A 139 3.13 -16.47 11.40
N PHE A 140 3.60 -15.62 10.50
CA PHE A 140 4.68 -15.98 9.58
C PHE A 140 5.65 -14.80 9.45
N PHE A 141 6.83 -15.07 8.91
CA PHE A 141 7.91 -14.10 8.77
C PHE A 141 8.32 -13.99 7.32
N SER A 142 8.72 -12.79 6.89
CA SER A 142 9.50 -12.61 5.67
C SER A 142 10.90 -12.10 5.99
N LEU A 143 11.88 -12.73 5.36
CA LEU A 143 13.31 -12.43 5.50
C LEU A 143 13.84 -11.88 4.17
N TYR A 144 14.60 -10.80 4.27
CA TYR A 144 15.27 -10.14 3.15
C TYR A 144 16.76 -10.09 3.47
N MET A 145 17.54 -11.01 2.91
CA MET A 145 18.98 -11.16 3.15
C MET A 145 19.81 -10.50 2.04
N HIS A 146 21.07 -10.21 2.35
CA HIS A 146 22.06 -9.58 1.46
C HIS A 146 21.72 -8.14 1.07
N LEU A 147 21.15 -7.36 1.98
CA LEU A 147 20.79 -5.95 1.73
C LEU A 147 22.02 -5.04 1.61
N GLN A 148 21.88 -3.92 0.88
CA GLN A 148 22.95 -2.95 0.66
C GLN A 148 23.53 -2.36 1.97
N ASP A 149 24.85 -2.11 1.98
CA ASP A 149 25.56 -1.53 3.12
C ASP A 149 25.25 -0.04 3.31
N PHE A 150 25.54 0.50 4.49
CA PHE A 150 25.26 1.88 4.84
C PHE A 150 26.14 2.87 4.08
N ALA A 151 27.42 2.54 3.85
CA ALA A 151 28.35 3.38 3.10
C ALA A 151 27.82 3.74 1.70
N SER A 152 27.13 2.82 1.02
CA SER A 152 26.47 3.11 -0.26
C SER A 152 25.38 4.19 -0.15
N TYR A 153 24.54 4.16 0.89
CA TYR A 153 23.55 5.23 1.15
C TYR A 153 24.18 6.53 1.62
N GLU A 154 25.44 6.51 2.06
CA GLU A 154 26.18 7.73 2.34
C GLU A 154 26.74 8.36 1.08
N ALA A 155 27.23 7.52 0.15
CA ALA A 155 27.77 7.91 -1.14
C ALA A 155 26.68 8.43 -2.11
N ASP A 156 25.50 7.81 -2.11
CA ASP A 156 24.35 8.25 -2.92
C ASP A 156 23.18 8.71 -2.04
N LYS A 157 23.00 10.04 -1.96
CA LYS A 157 21.90 10.66 -1.20
C LYS A 157 20.54 10.54 -1.89
N ALA A 158 20.50 10.13 -3.16
CA ALA A 158 19.25 9.90 -3.88
C ALA A 158 18.63 8.52 -3.55
N LEU A 159 19.42 7.59 -2.98
CA LEU A 159 18.90 6.29 -2.54
C LEU A 159 17.97 6.48 -1.32
N PRO A 160 16.68 6.10 -1.42
CA PRO A 160 15.78 6.20 -0.30
C PRO A 160 16.23 5.25 0.82
N ARG A 161 16.18 5.72 2.07
CA ARG A 161 16.52 4.89 3.24
C ARG A 161 15.28 4.18 3.76
N PRO A 162 15.39 2.93 4.26
CA PRO A 162 14.28 2.24 4.89
C PRO A 162 13.76 3.02 6.11
N SER A 163 12.44 3.14 6.22
CA SER A 163 11.78 3.94 7.27
C SER A 163 11.90 3.32 8.68
N TYR A 164 12.18 2.02 8.76
CA TYR A 164 12.29 1.29 10.03
C TYR A 164 13.66 1.41 10.70
N TRP A 165 14.65 2.01 10.04
CA TRP A 165 15.95 2.24 10.66
C TRP A 165 15.84 3.18 11.85
N THR A 166 16.41 2.76 12.98
CA THR A 166 16.52 3.64 14.14
C THR A 166 17.53 4.74 13.82
N THR A 167 17.06 5.98 13.86
CA THR A 167 17.91 7.15 13.60
C THR A 167 17.93 8.09 14.81
N TRP A 168 19.05 8.76 15.00
CA TRP A 168 19.21 9.85 15.95
C TRP A 168 19.26 11.18 15.22
N LEU A 169 19.13 12.26 15.97
CA LEU A 169 19.39 13.61 15.48
C LEU A 169 20.76 14.06 15.98
N ARG A 170 21.56 14.61 15.08
CA ARG A 170 22.84 15.24 15.38
C ARG A 170 22.69 16.76 15.29
N VAL A 171 23.19 17.49 16.28
CA VAL A 171 23.29 18.95 16.24
C VAL A 171 24.32 19.36 15.18
N THR A 172 23.93 20.19 14.22
CA THR A 172 24.77 20.59 13.08
C THR A 172 25.57 21.86 13.38
N GLU A 173 26.52 22.19 12.50
CA GLU A 173 27.28 23.45 12.55
C GLU A 173 26.42 24.71 12.40
N ALA A 174 25.17 24.59 11.92
CA ALA A 174 24.25 25.71 11.81
C ALA A 174 23.78 26.23 13.17
N ALA A 175 23.84 25.39 14.22
CA ALA A 175 23.41 25.74 15.55
C ALA A 175 24.33 26.80 16.20
N GLY A 176 23.75 27.92 16.64
CA GLY A 176 24.51 29.09 17.08
C GLY A 176 24.41 29.44 18.58
N ASP A 177 23.65 28.70 19.39
CA ASP A 177 23.48 29.04 20.81
C ASP A 177 24.78 28.83 21.59
N LYS A 178 25.11 29.76 22.49
CA LYS A 178 26.31 29.70 23.35
C LYS A 178 25.94 29.87 24.83
N PRO A 179 26.72 29.29 25.76
CA PRO A 179 26.59 29.59 27.17
C PRO A 179 26.83 31.08 27.46
N ASP A 180 26.10 31.61 28.43
CA ASP A 180 26.31 32.97 28.93
C ASP A 180 27.68 33.09 29.60
N ALA A 181 28.32 34.26 29.45
CA ALA A 181 29.64 34.52 30.02
C ALA A 181 29.67 34.37 31.54
N SER A 182 30.85 34.05 32.09
CA SER A 182 31.04 33.98 33.54
C SER A 182 30.84 35.36 34.20
N ALA A 183 30.69 35.39 35.52
CA ALA A 183 30.65 36.66 36.27
C ALA A 183 31.94 37.49 36.13
N SER A 184 33.06 36.85 35.73
CA SER A 184 34.35 37.49 35.44
C SER A 184 34.52 37.87 33.96
N GLY A 185 33.49 37.72 33.12
CA GLY A 185 33.51 38.11 31.71
C GLY A 185 34.17 37.11 30.76
N VAL A 186 34.44 35.88 31.20
CA VAL A 186 35.03 34.83 30.36
C VAL A 186 33.97 34.26 29.43
N SER A 187 34.23 34.28 28.11
CA SER A 187 33.37 33.70 27.08
C SER A 187 33.47 32.18 27.02
N ALA A 188 32.39 31.51 26.64
CA ALA A 188 32.39 30.07 26.43
C ALA A 188 33.32 29.66 25.27
N PRO A 189 34.05 28.53 25.39
CA PRO A 189 34.78 27.93 24.28
C PRO A 189 33.88 27.62 23.08
N ALA A 190 34.46 27.62 21.87
CA ALA A 190 33.71 27.38 20.64
C ALA A 190 33.02 26.01 20.62
N GLU A 191 33.65 24.98 21.20
CA GLU A 191 33.10 23.62 21.33
C GLU A 191 31.82 23.53 22.20
N GLN A 192 31.50 24.57 22.98
CA GLN A 192 30.27 24.64 23.77
C GLN A 192 29.10 25.28 23.00
N THR A 193 29.31 25.64 21.74
CA THR A 193 28.24 26.15 20.86
C THR A 193 27.32 25.00 20.44
N GLY A 194 26.02 25.23 20.36
CA GLY A 194 25.05 24.21 19.96
C GLY A 194 23.60 24.69 20.04
N LEU A 195 22.72 23.85 20.59
CA LEU A 195 21.29 24.12 20.72
C LEU A 195 20.82 24.12 22.17
N ARG A 196 20.04 25.14 22.54
CA ARG A 196 19.43 25.23 23.87
C ARG A 196 18.35 24.16 24.09
N VAL A 197 18.44 23.50 25.23
CA VAL A 197 17.41 22.61 25.78
C VAL A 197 16.56 23.39 26.79
N ARG A 198 15.23 23.30 26.67
CA ARG A 198 14.28 24.14 27.40
C ARG A 198 13.23 23.32 28.16
N THR A 199 12.73 23.87 29.27
CA THR A 199 11.62 23.28 30.03
C THR A 199 10.32 23.20 29.23
N SER A 200 10.03 24.19 28.40
CA SER A 200 8.86 24.27 27.53
C SER A 200 9.18 25.02 26.23
N LYS A 201 8.33 24.84 25.21
CA LYS A 201 8.43 25.54 23.92
C LYS A 201 7.36 26.62 23.76
N PRO A 202 7.64 27.75 23.07
CA PRO A 202 8.95 28.20 22.60
C PRO A 202 9.76 28.99 23.67
N GLY A 203 9.16 29.34 24.82
CA GLY A 203 9.70 30.31 25.79
C GLY A 203 10.16 29.78 27.15
N GLY A 204 10.36 28.46 27.31
CA GLY A 204 10.77 27.89 28.60
C GLY A 204 12.22 28.22 29.00
N THR A 205 12.48 28.07 30.30
CA THR A 205 13.81 28.23 30.92
C THR A 205 14.83 27.33 30.22
N ILE A 206 16.00 27.91 29.91
CA ILE A 206 17.13 27.18 29.33
C ILE A 206 17.78 26.36 30.43
N LEU A 207 17.83 25.04 30.24
CA LEU A 207 18.43 24.10 31.19
C LEU A 207 19.89 23.83 30.87
N GLY A 208 20.26 23.92 29.59
CA GLY A 208 21.61 23.71 29.10
C GLY A 208 21.64 23.76 27.58
N ILE A 209 22.79 23.42 27.01
CA ILE A 209 23.03 23.41 25.56
C ILE A 209 23.55 22.03 25.15
N LEU A 210 22.95 21.43 24.13
CA LEU A 210 23.55 20.28 23.45
C LEU A 210 24.55 20.82 22.44
N PRO A 211 25.86 20.55 22.60
CA PRO A 211 26.88 21.09 21.71
C PRO A 211 26.75 20.53 20.29
N ARG A 212 27.37 21.20 19.33
CA ARG A 212 27.52 20.69 17.95
C ARG A 212 28.11 19.27 17.96
N GLY A 213 27.58 18.41 17.09
CA GLY A 213 27.93 16.99 17.05
C GLY A 213 27.23 16.13 18.11
N ALA A 214 26.56 16.72 19.11
CA ALA A 214 25.77 15.94 20.06
C ALA A 214 24.66 15.17 19.34
N GLN A 215 24.40 13.94 19.76
CA GLN A 215 23.39 13.06 19.15
C GLN A 215 22.33 12.67 20.18
N PHE A 216 21.06 12.69 19.78
CA PHE A 216 19.93 12.44 20.69
C PHE A 216 18.72 11.84 19.94
N SER A 217 17.85 11.16 20.68
CA SER A 217 16.54 10.66 20.20
C SER A 217 15.39 11.55 20.67
N LEU A 218 14.23 11.45 20.03
CA LEU A 218 13.01 12.19 20.38
C LEU A 218 11.92 11.26 20.91
N LEU A 219 11.21 11.70 21.96
CA LEU A 219 9.94 11.09 22.39
C LEU A 219 8.81 11.47 21.45
N LYS A 220 8.78 12.74 21.05
CA LYS A 220 7.77 13.30 20.16
C LYS A 220 8.24 14.58 19.51
N ARG A 221 7.62 14.91 18.39
CA ARG A 221 7.82 16.17 17.65
C ARG A 221 6.54 16.97 17.62
N ASP A 222 6.66 18.30 17.71
CA ASP A 222 5.55 19.23 17.60
C ASP A 222 6.02 20.50 16.87
N GLY A 223 5.78 20.51 15.56
CA GLY A 223 6.30 21.50 14.62
C GLY A 223 7.82 21.47 14.52
N ASN A 224 8.43 22.65 14.70
CA ASN A 224 9.89 22.83 14.70
C ASN A 224 10.55 22.53 16.06
N TRP A 225 9.87 21.80 16.96
CA TRP A 225 10.39 21.45 18.27
C TRP A 225 10.27 19.95 18.53
N GLY A 226 11.25 19.38 19.21
CA GLY A 226 11.26 17.99 19.64
C GLY A 226 11.37 17.88 21.15
N GLN A 227 10.68 16.93 21.75
CA GLN A 227 10.89 16.53 23.12
C GLN A 227 11.93 15.40 23.14
N ILE A 228 13.06 15.61 23.80
CA ILE A 228 14.18 14.67 23.85
C ILE A 228 13.79 13.44 24.65
N ASP A 229 14.10 12.27 24.11
CA ASP A 229 14.01 10.98 24.79
C ASP A 229 15.29 10.70 25.55
N SER A 230 16.41 10.63 24.84
CA SER A 230 17.72 10.37 25.42
C SER A 230 18.80 11.09 24.61
N VAL A 231 19.89 11.46 25.30
CA VAL A 231 21.11 11.99 24.68
C VAL A 231 22.15 10.88 24.65
N HIS A 232 22.69 10.60 23.48
CA HIS A 232 23.55 9.43 23.22
C HIS A 232 25.01 9.79 23.02
N VAL A 233 25.29 10.96 22.45
CA VAL A 233 26.65 11.46 22.19
C VAL A 233 26.76 12.89 22.67
N SER A 234 27.85 13.18 23.38
CA SER A 234 28.17 14.44 24.07
C SER A 234 27.21 14.80 25.20
N ALA A 235 27.76 15.13 26.37
CA ALA A 235 26.98 15.63 27.50
C ALA A 235 26.47 17.04 27.22
N MET A 236 25.35 17.39 27.86
CA MET A 236 24.85 18.76 27.84
C MET A 236 25.82 19.68 28.56
N VAL A 237 26.04 20.88 28.02
CA VAL A 237 26.84 21.91 28.67
C VAL A 237 25.94 22.88 29.46
N PRO A 238 26.42 23.42 30.60
CA PRO A 238 25.64 24.37 31.40
C PRO A 238 25.27 25.63 30.61
N PRO A 239 24.14 26.29 30.92
CA PRO A 239 23.73 27.51 30.23
C PRO A 239 24.62 28.72 30.53
N LYS A 240 25.51 28.63 31.53
CA LYS A 240 26.48 29.67 31.91
C LYS A 240 27.85 29.05 32.17
N VAL A 241 28.91 29.74 31.74
CA VAL A 241 30.31 29.29 31.93
C VAL A 241 30.62 29.08 33.41
N GLY A 242 31.16 27.89 33.75
CA GLY A 242 31.45 27.48 35.13
C GLY A 242 30.24 26.98 35.92
N GLY A 243 29.07 26.89 35.29
CA GLY A 243 27.86 26.32 35.89
C GLY A 243 27.87 24.79 35.96
N TYR A 244 26.80 24.23 36.49
CA TYR A 244 26.54 22.79 36.51
C TYR A 244 25.22 22.48 35.80
N VAL A 245 25.17 21.37 35.09
CA VAL A 245 23.94 20.80 34.55
C VAL A 245 23.95 19.30 34.78
N ALA A 246 22.83 18.73 35.23
CA ALA A 246 22.75 17.31 35.48
C ALA A 246 22.77 16.51 34.15
N PRO A 247 23.40 15.32 34.11
CA PRO A 247 23.51 14.52 32.88
C PRO A 247 22.16 14.18 32.21
N ASP A 248 21.12 13.99 33.01
CA ASP A 248 19.75 13.62 32.61
C ASP A 248 18.83 14.84 32.40
N ALA A 249 19.32 16.06 32.61
CA ALA A 249 18.48 17.26 32.59
C ALA A 249 17.86 17.55 31.21
N ALA A 250 18.31 16.88 30.15
CA ALA A 250 17.74 16.98 28.81
C ALA A 250 16.51 16.07 28.61
N GLU A 251 16.33 15.02 29.41
CA GLU A 251 15.27 14.06 29.21
C GLU A 251 13.88 14.69 29.36
N LYS A 252 13.00 14.39 28.41
CA LYS A 252 11.64 14.93 28.33
C LYS A 252 11.61 16.46 28.20
N ARG A 253 12.70 17.10 27.77
CA ARG A 253 12.80 18.55 27.55
C ARG A 253 12.80 18.90 26.07
N TRP A 254 12.57 20.16 25.77
CA TRP A 254 12.31 20.64 24.42
C TRP A 254 13.56 21.23 23.78
N ILE A 255 13.79 20.89 22.53
CA ILE A 255 14.88 21.41 21.69
C ILE A 255 14.33 21.85 20.34
N TYR A 256 14.91 22.91 19.78
CA TYR A 256 14.51 23.44 18.47
C TYR A 256 15.13 22.59 17.36
N LEU A 257 14.33 22.26 16.33
CA LEU A 257 14.69 21.38 15.22
C LEU A 257 14.56 22.07 13.85
N GLY A 258 14.30 23.38 13.86
CA GLY A 258 13.99 24.14 12.65
C GLY A 258 15.24 24.54 11.87
N LYS A 259 15.29 25.81 11.46
CA LYS A 259 16.42 26.38 10.73
C LYS A 259 16.94 27.62 11.42
N GLU A 260 18.26 27.76 11.45
CA GLU A 260 18.95 29.00 11.80
C GLU A 260 19.72 29.45 10.56
N ASN A 261 19.58 30.72 10.18
CA ASN A 261 20.22 31.29 8.99
C ASN A 261 19.99 30.48 7.70
N GLY A 262 18.80 29.89 7.54
CA GLY A 262 18.43 29.11 6.35
C GLY A 262 18.91 27.66 6.34
N ALA A 263 19.78 27.26 7.27
CA ALA A 263 20.29 25.89 7.41
C ALA A 263 19.62 25.15 8.57
N HIS A 264 19.43 23.84 8.44
CA HIS A 264 18.87 23.02 9.51
C HIS A 264 19.85 22.87 10.66
N VAL A 265 19.38 23.09 11.89
CA VAL A 265 20.20 23.00 13.11
C VAL A 265 20.42 21.57 13.60
N VAL A 266 19.66 20.62 13.04
CA VAL A 266 19.79 19.19 13.30
C VAL A 266 19.74 18.43 11.98
N GLU A 267 20.41 17.29 11.93
CA GLU A 267 20.34 16.34 10.82
C GLU A 267 20.11 14.92 11.35
N THR A 268 19.49 14.07 10.54
CA THR A 268 19.25 12.67 10.88
C THR A 268 20.50 11.83 10.62
N VAL A 269 20.94 11.05 11.60
CA VAL A 269 22.11 10.17 11.52
C VAL A 269 21.76 8.75 11.93
N MET A 270 22.41 7.77 11.30
CA MET A 270 22.37 6.38 11.74
C MET A 270 23.40 6.20 12.86
N PRO A 271 23.01 5.73 14.05
CA PRO A 271 23.97 5.52 15.11
C PRO A 271 24.91 4.36 14.79
N ASP A 272 26.20 4.54 15.06
CA ASP A 272 27.21 3.50 14.86
C ASP A 272 26.90 2.23 15.65
N THR A 273 26.19 2.37 16.78
CA THR A 273 25.72 1.25 17.61
C THR A 273 24.62 0.41 16.95
N SER A 274 24.04 0.84 15.83
CA SER A 274 23.05 0.09 15.05
C SER A 274 23.62 -0.57 13.80
N LEU A 275 24.92 -0.43 13.53
CA LEU A 275 25.60 -1.02 12.38
C LEU A 275 26.40 -2.26 12.77
N ASP A 276 26.59 -3.15 11.79
CA ASP A 276 27.36 -4.41 11.90
C ASP A 276 26.90 -5.35 13.02
N ARG A 277 25.64 -5.23 13.45
CA ARG A 277 25.02 -6.09 14.45
C ARG A 277 23.54 -6.29 14.18
N VAL A 278 22.97 -7.34 14.77
CA VAL A 278 21.52 -7.50 14.84
C VAL A 278 20.95 -6.43 15.75
N VAL A 279 19.95 -5.71 15.25
CA VAL A 279 19.12 -4.78 16.00
C VAL A 279 17.72 -5.35 16.07
N ALA A 280 17.26 -5.66 17.29
CA ALA A 280 15.87 -5.97 17.58
C ALA A 280 15.27 -4.76 18.33
N PRO A 281 14.29 -4.04 17.75
CA PRO A 281 13.73 -2.86 18.39
C PRO A 281 12.88 -3.29 19.59
N LEU A 282 12.88 -2.49 20.67
CA LEU A 282 12.04 -2.73 21.86
C LEU A 282 10.55 -2.84 21.50
N LYS A 283 10.13 -2.12 20.47
CA LYS A 283 8.78 -2.20 19.91
C LYS A 283 8.92 -2.48 18.40
N PRO A 284 8.29 -3.55 17.87
CA PRO A 284 8.27 -3.81 16.44
C PRO A 284 7.80 -2.57 15.65
N VAL A 285 8.41 -2.34 14.50
CA VAL A 285 8.15 -1.14 13.69
C VAL A 285 7.13 -1.47 12.61
N PRO A 286 5.93 -0.85 12.60
CA PRO A 286 4.92 -1.12 11.58
C PRO A 286 5.44 -0.85 10.16
N ILE A 287 5.11 -1.73 9.22
CA ILE A 287 5.45 -1.60 7.81
C ILE A 287 4.32 -2.12 6.93
N HIS A 288 4.05 -1.46 5.81
CA HIS A 288 3.00 -1.87 4.88
C HIS A 288 3.55 -2.66 3.69
N ALA A 289 2.69 -3.51 3.11
CA ALA A 289 2.98 -4.12 1.82
C ALA A 289 3.30 -3.03 0.78
N GLY A 290 4.43 -3.20 0.07
CA GLY A 290 4.93 -2.25 -0.92
C GLY A 290 5.89 -1.19 -0.38
N ASP A 291 6.03 -1.03 0.95
CA ASP A 291 7.00 -0.11 1.54
C ASP A 291 8.44 -0.61 1.32
N LEU A 292 9.40 0.31 1.23
CA LEU A 292 10.82 -0.02 1.03
C LEU A 292 11.40 -0.80 2.22
N ILE A 293 12.01 -1.95 1.91
CA ILE A 293 12.82 -2.74 2.85
C ILE A 293 14.30 -2.37 2.74
N GLY A 294 14.82 -2.21 1.53
CA GLY A 294 16.24 -1.94 1.31
C GLY A 294 16.61 -2.07 -0.16
N HIS A 295 17.89 -2.11 -0.47
CA HIS A 295 18.38 -2.27 -1.84
C HIS A 295 19.21 -3.55 -1.96
N VAL A 296 19.33 -4.05 -3.19
CA VAL A 296 20.14 -5.23 -3.53
C VAL A 296 21.59 -4.99 -3.11
N GLY A 297 22.17 -5.90 -2.33
CA GLY A 297 23.55 -5.79 -1.85
C GLY A 297 24.52 -6.70 -2.60
N ARG A 298 25.80 -6.64 -2.21
CA ARG A 298 26.88 -7.47 -2.78
C ARG A 298 26.85 -8.88 -2.19
N PHE A 299 27.09 -9.88 -3.04
CA PHE A 299 27.32 -11.27 -2.63
C PHE A 299 28.19 -11.98 -3.67
N ASP A 300 29.49 -11.68 -3.66
CA ASP A 300 30.42 -12.18 -4.65
C ASP A 300 30.60 -13.71 -4.55
N SER A 301 30.76 -14.37 -5.70
CA SER A 301 30.98 -15.83 -5.74
C SER A 301 32.40 -16.17 -5.34
N LEU A 302 32.58 -16.94 -4.27
CA LEU A 302 33.92 -17.38 -3.82
C LEU A 302 34.50 -18.45 -4.75
N SER A 303 33.68 -19.35 -5.31
CA SER A 303 34.16 -20.43 -6.19
C SER A 303 34.51 -19.92 -7.58
N GLU A 304 33.63 -19.10 -8.16
CA GLU A 304 33.82 -18.52 -9.50
C GLU A 304 34.72 -17.28 -9.47
N GLN A 305 34.90 -16.67 -8.29
CA GLN A 305 35.67 -15.43 -8.11
C GLN A 305 35.16 -14.29 -8.99
N VAL A 306 33.83 -14.16 -9.07
CA VAL A 306 33.16 -13.09 -9.82
C VAL A 306 32.28 -12.24 -8.90
N PRO A 307 32.26 -10.92 -9.10
CA PRO A 307 31.39 -10.07 -8.32
C PRO A 307 29.91 -10.26 -8.68
N ALA A 308 29.01 -10.11 -7.71
CA ALA A 308 27.57 -10.22 -7.93
C ALA A 308 26.76 -9.36 -6.96
N HIS A 309 25.56 -8.94 -7.39
CA HIS A 309 24.57 -8.30 -6.53
C HIS A 309 23.31 -9.13 -6.48
N MET A 310 22.78 -9.33 -5.28
CA MET A 310 21.56 -10.09 -5.09
C MET A 310 20.84 -9.75 -3.79
N VAL A 311 19.57 -10.14 -3.72
CA VAL A 311 18.80 -10.28 -2.49
C VAL A 311 18.32 -11.73 -2.41
N HIS A 312 18.31 -12.29 -1.20
CA HIS A 312 17.62 -13.53 -0.90
C HIS A 312 16.31 -13.23 -0.18
N LEU A 313 15.21 -13.82 -0.66
CA LEU A 313 13.87 -13.63 -0.13
C LEU A 313 13.29 -14.96 0.36
N GLU A 314 12.87 -15.01 1.62
CA GLU A 314 12.31 -16.19 2.25
C GLU A 314 11.04 -15.83 3.01
N MET A 315 10.07 -16.75 3.04
CA MET A 315 8.93 -16.68 3.96
C MET A 315 8.85 -17.98 4.75
N PHE A 316 8.65 -17.89 6.06
CA PHE A 316 8.57 -19.07 6.92
C PHE A 316 7.62 -18.89 8.10
N CYS A 317 7.19 -20.01 8.68
CA CYS A 317 6.29 -20.06 9.84
C CYS A 317 6.56 -21.29 10.70
N ASP A 318 5.93 -21.35 11.87
CA ASP A 318 6.04 -22.50 12.77
C ASP A 318 5.06 -23.62 12.38
N ASP A 319 4.94 -24.63 13.24
CA ASP A 319 4.11 -25.81 13.01
C ASP A 319 2.59 -25.50 12.97
N SER A 320 2.15 -24.26 13.24
CA SER A 320 0.73 -23.86 13.19
C SER A 320 0.15 -23.81 11.76
N ILE A 321 0.98 -23.76 10.72
CA ILE A 321 0.52 -23.63 9.34
C ILE A 321 -0.41 -24.75 8.89
N GLN A 322 -0.15 -25.98 9.32
CA GLN A 322 -0.96 -27.13 8.91
C GLN A 322 -2.39 -27.01 9.44
N SER A 323 -2.54 -26.82 10.76
CA SER A 323 -3.85 -26.67 11.39
C SER A 323 -4.57 -25.41 10.91
N PHE A 324 -3.83 -24.33 10.63
CA PHE A 324 -4.39 -23.11 10.06
C PHE A 324 -5.02 -23.35 8.68
N ILE A 325 -4.30 -24.03 7.77
CA ILE A 325 -4.79 -24.35 6.42
C ILE A 325 -5.97 -25.31 6.48
N GLU A 326 -5.89 -26.36 7.30
CA GLU A 326 -6.99 -27.34 7.47
C GLU A 326 -8.27 -26.67 7.97
N THR A 327 -8.16 -25.82 9.00
CA THR A 327 -9.28 -25.06 9.55
C THR A 327 -9.85 -24.08 8.51
N SER A 328 -8.98 -23.39 7.76
CA SER A 328 -9.39 -22.48 6.68
C SER A 328 -10.18 -23.21 5.58
N ARG A 329 -9.68 -24.37 5.14
CA ARG A 329 -10.33 -25.23 4.12
C ARG A 329 -11.67 -25.76 4.59
N ALA A 330 -11.76 -26.22 5.83
CA ALA A 330 -13.01 -26.70 6.43
C ALA A 330 -14.05 -25.58 6.46
N TRP A 331 -13.67 -24.38 6.93
CA TRP A 331 -14.57 -23.24 6.99
C TRP A 331 -15.11 -22.84 5.61
N VAL A 332 -14.24 -22.77 4.58
CA VAL A 332 -14.69 -22.44 3.22
C VAL A 332 -15.57 -23.55 2.64
N THR A 333 -15.30 -24.81 2.94
CA THR A 333 -16.15 -25.92 2.49
C THR A 333 -17.57 -25.81 3.06
N GLU A 334 -17.70 -25.41 4.33
CA GLU A 334 -18.99 -25.24 4.98
C GLU A 334 -19.70 -23.93 4.62
N ASN A 335 -18.95 -22.84 4.39
CA ASN A 335 -19.50 -21.48 4.31
C ASN A 335 -19.30 -20.77 2.97
N GLY A 336 -18.55 -21.36 2.03
CA GLY A 336 -18.21 -20.75 0.74
C GLY A 336 -19.44 -20.28 -0.05
N ALA A 337 -20.51 -21.08 -0.06
CA ALA A 337 -21.77 -20.76 -0.74
C ALA A 337 -22.75 -19.91 0.11
N LYS A 338 -22.34 -19.38 1.27
CA LYS A 338 -23.19 -18.63 2.21
C LYS A 338 -22.72 -17.17 2.31
N PRO A 339 -23.17 -16.24 1.44
CA PRO A 339 -22.70 -14.84 1.43
C PRO A 339 -22.76 -14.11 2.77
N LYS A 340 -23.79 -14.40 3.59
CA LYS A 340 -23.94 -13.82 4.94
C LYS A 340 -22.79 -14.20 5.89
N ALA A 341 -22.18 -15.38 5.74
CA ALA A 341 -21.06 -15.80 6.56
C ALA A 341 -19.80 -14.98 6.24
N TRP A 342 -19.57 -14.65 4.97
CA TRP A 342 -18.49 -13.76 4.53
C TRP A 342 -18.71 -12.31 4.95
N GLU A 343 -19.94 -11.82 4.86
CA GLU A 343 -20.32 -10.48 5.32
C GLU A 343 -20.04 -10.28 6.82
N GLN A 344 -20.28 -11.31 7.65
CA GLN A 344 -19.97 -11.28 9.09
C GLN A 344 -18.47 -11.11 9.36
N LEU A 345 -17.61 -11.65 8.49
CA LEU A 345 -16.16 -11.51 8.55
C LEU A 345 -15.65 -10.21 7.91
N ASN A 346 -16.53 -9.42 7.27
CA ASN A 346 -16.17 -8.27 6.45
C ASN A 346 -15.24 -8.63 5.27
N LEU A 347 -15.50 -9.77 4.64
CA LEU A 347 -14.80 -10.26 3.45
C LEU A 347 -15.78 -10.43 2.28
N PRO A 348 -15.32 -10.33 1.01
CA PRO A 348 -16.15 -10.63 -0.14
C PRO A 348 -16.52 -12.12 -0.19
N ALA A 349 -17.72 -12.42 -0.67
CA ALA A 349 -18.22 -13.79 -0.82
C ALA A 349 -17.89 -14.42 -2.18
N ASP A 350 -17.06 -13.75 -2.99
CA ASP A 350 -16.71 -14.18 -4.33
C ASP A 350 -15.34 -14.88 -4.37
N PRO A 351 -15.24 -16.06 -5.01
CA PRO A 351 -13.95 -16.68 -5.25
C PRO A 351 -13.08 -15.81 -6.18
N THR A 352 -11.77 -15.78 -5.92
CA THR A 352 -10.83 -14.89 -6.64
C THR A 352 -9.88 -15.65 -7.57
N ILE A 353 -9.84 -16.98 -7.51
CA ILE A 353 -8.92 -17.83 -8.27
C ILE A 353 -9.68 -18.71 -9.24
N LEU A 354 -9.24 -18.76 -10.49
CA LEU A 354 -9.64 -19.75 -11.49
C LEU A 354 -8.64 -20.91 -11.49
N ARG A 355 -9.08 -22.10 -11.13
CA ARG A 355 -8.27 -23.31 -11.09
C ARG A 355 -8.65 -24.26 -12.24
N ILE A 356 -7.66 -24.64 -13.04
CA ILE A 356 -7.78 -25.53 -14.19
C ILE A 356 -7.10 -26.86 -13.83
N ASP A 357 -7.86 -27.95 -13.84
CA ASP A 357 -7.33 -29.28 -13.57
C ASP A 357 -6.55 -29.85 -14.78
N ARG A 358 -5.75 -30.88 -14.48
CA ARG A 358 -5.19 -31.77 -15.52
C ARG A 358 -6.34 -32.38 -16.34
N ARG A 359 -6.03 -32.79 -17.57
CA ARG A 359 -6.99 -33.40 -18.49
C ARG A 359 -8.16 -32.47 -18.83
N THR A 360 -7.91 -31.16 -18.83
CA THR A 360 -8.85 -30.15 -19.32
C THR A 360 -8.47 -29.75 -20.73
N THR A 361 -9.45 -29.75 -21.63
CA THR A 361 -9.27 -29.40 -23.04
C THR A 361 -9.33 -27.88 -23.19
N LEU A 362 -8.28 -27.28 -23.76
CA LEU A 362 -8.27 -25.84 -24.04
C LEU A 362 -8.90 -25.58 -25.40
N TYR A 363 -10.04 -24.89 -25.42
CA TYR A 363 -10.81 -24.65 -26.64
C TYR A 363 -10.12 -23.61 -27.54
N LYS A 364 -10.25 -23.75 -28.86
CA LYS A 364 -9.66 -22.79 -29.81
C LYS A 364 -10.29 -21.39 -29.69
N ASN A 365 -11.61 -21.33 -29.53
CA ASN A 365 -12.37 -20.10 -29.24
C ASN A 365 -13.42 -20.39 -28.16
N PRO A 366 -14.00 -19.36 -27.51
CA PRO A 366 -15.11 -19.54 -26.58
C PRO A 366 -16.24 -20.37 -27.20
N ASN A 367 -16.70 -21.41 -26.48
CA ASN A 367 -17.70 -22.38 -26.95
C ASN A 367 -17.36 -23.17 -28.23
N GLN A 368 -16.12 -23.09 -28.73
CA GLN A 368 -15.69 -23.80 -29.93
C GLN A 368 -14.40 -24.56 -29.63
N GLN A 369 -14.53 -25.85 -29.33
CA GLN A 369 -13.39 -26.72 -29.05
C GLN A 369 -12.34 -26.61 -30.15
N GLY A 370 -12.77 -26.67 -31.41
CA GLY A 370 -11.87 -26.73 -32.56
C GLY A 370 -11.32 -28.14 -32.77
N GLN A 371 -10.86 -28.42 -33.98
CA GLN A 371 -10.12 -29.66 -34.26
C GLN A 371 -8.79 -29.65 -33.53
N ASP A 372 -8.39 -30.80 -32.99
CA ASP A 372 -7.10 -31.02 -32.29
C ASP A 372 -6.85 -30.10 -31.07
N ALA A 373 -7.92 -29.72 -30.36
CA ALA A 373 -7.82 -28.94 -29.13
C ALA A 373 -6.91 -29.62 -28.09
N PRO A 374 -5.88 -28.93 -27.56
CA PRO A 374 -4.88 -29.56 -26.70
C PRO A 374 -5.44 -29.84 -25.31
N LEU A 375 -4.88 -30.87 -24.67
CA LEU A 375 -5.25 -31.33 -23.34
C LEU A 375 -4.17 -30.91 -22.32
N THR A 376 -4.59 -30.31 -21.20
CA THR A 376 -3.68 -30.00 -20.10
C THR A 376 -3.16 -31.27 -19.43
N ASP A 377 -1.91 -31.26 -18.98
CA ASP A 377 -1.33 -32.28 -18.10
C ASP A 377 -0.79 -31.70 -16.79
N VAL A 378 -0.93 -30.39 -16.58
CA VAL A 378 -0.58 -29.70 -15.34
C VAL A 378 -1.79 -28.98 -14.77
N VAL A 379 -1.87 -28.89 -13.44
CA VAL A 379 -2.82 -28.00 -12.77
C VAL A 379 -2.31 -26.57 -12.90
N GLN A 380 -3.19 -25.62 -13.20
CA GLN A 380 -2.88 -24.19 -13.21
C GLN A 380 -3.91 -23.42 -12.38
N ALA A 381 -3.44 -22.40 -11.68
CA ALA A 381 -4.27 -21.49 -10.92
C ALA A 381 -3.92 -20.05 -11.29
N TYR A 382 -4.93 -19.30 -11.69
CA TYR A 382 -4.82 -17.90 -12.09
C TYR A 382 -5.72 -17.06 -11.20
N THR A 383 -5.30 -15.85 -10.83
CA THR A 383 -6.27 -14.94 -10.20
C THR A 383 -7.20 -14.40 -11.29
N LEU A 384 -8.49 -14.22 -10.98
CA LEU A 384 -9.43 -13.61 -11.94
C LEU A 384 -9.04 -12.16 -12.28
N ALA A 385 -8.36 -11.50 -11.35
CA ALA A 385 -7.76 -10.17 -11.54
C ALA A 385 -6.66 -10.17 -12.60
N GLU A 386 -5.70 -11.08 -12.47
CA GLU A 386 -4.63 -11.28 -13.45
C GLU A 386 -5.23 -11.50 -14.84
N LEU A 387 -6.18 -12.43 -14.96
CA LEU A 387 -6.80 -12.75 -16.24
C LEU A 387 -7.58 -11.55 -16.83
N GLY A 388 -8.21 -10.72 -16.01
CA GLY A 388 -8.93 -9.51 -16.45
C GLY A 388 -8.01 -8.45 -17.07
N GLN A 389 -6.75 -8.40 -16.62
CA GLN A 389 -5.77 -7.43 -17.09
C GLN A 389 -5.01 -7.85 -18.34
N ARG A 390 -5.07 -9.14 -18.73
CA ARG A 390 -4.44 -9.62 -19.96
C ARG A 390 -5.00 -8.90 -21.21
N THR A 391 -4.19 -8.90 -22.28
CA THR A 391 -4.54 -8.29 -23.57
C THR A 391 -5.79 -8.95 -24.15
N GLU A 392 -5.87 -10.28 -24.09
CA GLU A 392 -7.06 -11.04 -24.46
C GLU A 392 -8.14 -10.93 -23.39
N LYS A 393 -9.20 -10.20 -23.72
CA LYS A 393 -10.32 -9.96 -22.81
C LYS A 393 -11.20 -11.21 -22.66
N PRO A 394 -11.79 -11.42 -21.47
CA PRO A 394 -12.74 -12.50 -21.27
C PRO A 394 -13.93 -12.38 -22.22
N HIS A 395 -14.47 -13.53 -22.63
CA HIS A 395 -15.70 -13.59 -23.41
C HIS A 395 -16.86 -14.03 -22.53
N THR A 396 -17.89 -13.18 -22.37
CA THR A 396 -19.11 -13.53 -21.65
C THR A 396 -20.12 -14.20 -22.57
N GLU A 397 -20.66 -15.34 -22.14
CA GLU A 397 -21.70 -16.06 -22.88
C GLU A 397 -22.98 -15.23 -23.07
N THR A 398 -23.56 -15.28 -24.27
CA THR A 398 -24.82 -14.56 -24.58
C THR A 398 -26.07 -15.31 -24.06
N SER A 399 -25.97 -16.63 -23.93
CA SER A 399 -27.01 -17.55 -23.43
C SER A 399 -26.46 -18.37 -22.27
N ALA A 400 -27.33 -18.79 -21.36
CA ALA A 400 -26.93 -19.69 -20.27
C ALA A 400 -26.37 -21.01 -20.83
N GLY A 401 -25.32 -21.53 -20.19
CA GLY A 401 -24.78 -22.84 -20.49
C GLY A 401 -25.67 -23.98 -19.98
N SER A 402 -25.17 -25.22 -20.08
CA SER A 402 -25.88 -26.42 -19.59
C SER A 402 -26.12 -26.43 -18.08
N ASP A 403 -25.45 -25.56 -17.34
CA ASP A 403 -25.60 -25.33 -15.90
C ASP A 403 -26.64 -24.25 -15.57
N GLY A 404 -27.29 -23.65 -16.57
CA GLY A 404 -28.33 -22.64 -16.37
C GLY A 404 -27.82 -21.23 -16.10
N GLU A 405 -26.50 -21.01 -16.09
CA GLU A 405 -25.88 -19.71 -15.85
C GLU A 405 -25.05 -19.22 -17.04
N LYS A 406 -24.92 -17.90 -17.18
CA LYS A 406 -24.01 -17.29 -18.16
C LYS A 406 -22.64 -17.17 -17.52
N MET A 407 -21.66 -17.80 -18.13
CA MET A 407 -20.29 -17.81 -17.65
C MET A 407 -19.36 -17.03 -18.57
N ARG A 408 -18.21 -16.61 -18.06
CA ARG A 408 -17.11 -16.09 -18.86
C ARG A 408 -16.20 -17.22 -19.35
N TRP A 409 -15.53 -16.96 -20.46
CA TRP A 409 -14.42 -17.75 -20.99
C TRP A 409 -13.14 -16.95 -20.85
N TRP A 410 -12.10 -17.62 -20.39
CA TRP A 410 -10.79 -17.05 -20.12
C TRP A 410 -9.73 -17.71 -20.99
N LYS A 411 -8.84 -16.91 -21.55
CA LYS A 411 -7.68 -17.42 -22.28
C LYS A 411 -6.55 -17.69 -21.28
N VAL A 412 -6.05 -18.92 -21.28
CA VAL A 412 -5.08 -19.41 -20.30
C VAL A 412 -3.95 -20.16 -20.98
N ASP A 413 -2.79 -20.17 -20.32
CA ASP A 413 -1.64 -20.98 -20.70
C ASP A 413 -1.56 -22.24 -19.82
N SER A 414 -1.02 -23.33 -20.37
CA SER A 414 -0.81 -24.59 -19.67
C SER A 414 0.26 -25.43 -20.38
N ALA A 415 0.44 -26.68 -19.95
CA ALA A 415 1.33 -27.65 -20.57
C ALA A 415 0.56 -28.89 -20.99
N ASP A 416 0.95 -29.50 -22.12
CA ASP A 416 0.51 -30.83 -22.51
C ASP A 416 1.30 -31.95 -21.79
N VAL A 417 0.99 -33.21 -22.11
CA VAL A 417 1.66 -34.40 -21.55
C VAL A 417 3.16 -34.48 -21.89
N ARG A 418 3.63 -33.73 -22.89
CA ARG A 418 5.04 -33.62 -23.27
C ARG A 418 5.70 -32.40 -22.63
N ARG A 419 5.01 -31.74 -21.69
CA ARG A 419 5.38 -30.46 -21.05
C ARG A 419 5.54 -29.30 -22.04
N GLN A 420 5.00 -29.41 -23.25
CA GLN A 420 5.03 -28.33 -24.22
C GLN A 420 3.96 -27.29 -23.87
N GLY A 421 4.32 -26.01 -24.00
CA GLY A 421 3.39 -24.91 -23.73
C GLY A 421 2.21 -24.94 -24.70
N ILE A 422 1.01 -24.87 -24.15
CA ILE A 422 -0.26 -24.80 -24.87
C ILE A 422 -1.08 -23.61 -24.36
N THR A 423 -1.88 -23.02 -25.24
CA THR A 423 -2.75 -21.89 -24.91
C THR A 423 -4.13 -22.13 -25.51
N GLY A 424 -5.17 -21.72 -24.80
CA GLY A 424 -6.53 -21.74 -25.34
C GLY A 424 -7.54 -21.22 -24.32
N TRP A 425 -8.82 -21.45 -24.61
CA TRP A 425 -9.93 -20.92 -23.83
C TRP A 425 -10.51 -21.98 -22.91
N VAL A 426 -10.79 -21.57 -21.67
CA VAL A 426 -11.55 -22.37 -20.69
C VAL A 426 -12.74 -21.58 -20.20
N ARG A 427 -13.84 -22.27 -19.93
CA ARG A 427 -15.01 -21.67 -19.29
C ARG A 427 -14.71 -21.46 -17.81
N GLU A 428 -15.25 -20.41 -17.19
CA GLU A 428 -14.98 -20.07 -15.78
C GLU A 428 -15.60 -21.07 -14.76
N GLN A 429 -16.15 -22.17 -15.26
CA GLN A 429 -16.71 -23.27 -14.51
C GLN A 429 -16.63 -24.54 -15.36
N ASN A 430 -16.75 -25.71 -14.72
CA ASN A 430 -16.83 -27.03 -15.36
C ASN A 430 -17.66 -27.00 -16.66
N PHE A 431 -17.11 -27.63 -17.68
CA PHE A 431 -17.72 -27.73 -19.01
C PHE A 431 -17.32 -29.06 -19.66
N ALA A 432 -17.85 -29.37 -20.84
CA ALA A 432 -17.57 -30.65 -21.51
C ALA A 432 -16.07 -30.91 -21.76
N GLY A 433 -15.26 -29.85 -21.84
CA GLY A 433 -13.81 -29.95 -22.02
C GLY A 433 -13.02 -30.38 -20.78
N GLY A 434 -13.59 -30.33 -19.56
CA GLY A 434 -12.89 -30.75 -18.34
C GLY A 434 -13.29 -29.98 -17.09
N ARG A 435 -12.48 -30.11 -16.03
CA ARG A 435 -12.76 -29.57 -14.71
C ARG A 435 -12.08 -28.21 -14.50
N VAL A 436 -12.92 -27.21 -14.24
CA VAL A 436 -12.50 -25.83 -13.92
C VAL A 436 -13.34 -25.33 -12.76
N SER A 437 -12.68 -24.80 -11.73
CA SER A 437 -13.36 -24.29 -10.54
C SER A 437 -12.94 -22.87 -10.20
N ARG A 438 -13.89 -22.13 -9.60
CA ARG A 438 -13.65 -20.85 -8.95
C ARG A 438 -13.36 -21.13 -7.48
N GLU A 439 -12.19 -20.73 -7.01
CA GLU A 439 -11.68 -21.07 -5.68
C GLU A 439 -11.40 -19.80 -4.86
N PHE A 440 -11.66 -19.90 -3.55
CA PHE A 440 -11.32 -18.87 -2.58
C PHE A 440 -9.84 -18.98 -2.22
N SER A 441 -9.10 -17.86 -2.26
CA SER A 441 -7.69 -17.81 -1.85
C SER A 441 -7.45 -18.40 -0.45
N GLN A 442 -8.42 -18.25 0.45
CA GLN A 442 -8.38 -18.77 1.81
C GLN A 442 -8.38 -20.30 1.90
N LYS A 443 -8.66 -21.03 0.81
CA LYS A 443 -8.42 -22.48 0.75
C LYS A 443 -6.96 -22.85 0.63
N TRP A 444 -6.06 -21.88 0.40
CA TRP A 444 -4.67 -22.12 0.03
C TRP A 444 -4.60 -23.07 -1.16
N VAL A 445 -5.06 -22.57 -2.31
CA VAL A 445 -5.35 -23.37 -3.50
C VAL A 445 -4.10 -24.11 -3.97
N ASP A 446 -4.19 -25.44 -4.01
CA ASP A 446 -3.13 -26.39 -4.36
C ASP A 446 -1.87 -26.39 -3.46
N PHE A 447 -1.89 -25.66 -2.33
CA PHE A 447 -0.77 -25.70 -1.38
C PHE A 447 -0.72 -27.04 -0.64
N GLU A 448 0.46 -27.66 -0.59
CA GLU A 448 0.71 -28.93 0.10
C GLU A 448 1.79 -28.77 1.16
N VAL A 449 1.53 -29.28 2.35
CA VAL A 449 2.47 -29.24 3.49
C VAL A 449 3.27 -30.53 3.51
N LEU A 450 4.60 -30.44 3.47
CA LEU A 450 5.54 -31.57 3.47
C LEU A 450 6.47 -31.45 4.67
N HIS A 451 6.58 -32.52 5.46
CA HIS A 451 7.35 -32.54 6.71
C HIS A 451 8.02 -33.90 6.98
N ASP A 452 8.25 -34.69 5.94
CA ASP A 452 9.01 -35.93 6.03
C ASP A 452 10.46 -35.68 6.54
N PRO A 453 11.16 -36.71 7.02
CA PRO A 453 12.55 -36.59 7.45
C PRO A 453 13.46 -36.07 6.33
N HIS A 454 14.38 -35.19 6.69
CA HIS A 454 15.39 -34.62 5.79
C HIS A 454 16.80 -34.89 6.29
N ASP A 455 17.78 -34.40 5.54
CA ASP A 455 19.19 -34.66 5.75
C ASP A 455 19.79 -33.88 6.94
N PRO A 456 20.97 -34.28 7.44
CA PRO A 456 21.63 -33.59 8.54
C PRO A 456 22.45 -32.36 8.12
N THR A 457 22.71 -32.09 6.84
CA THR A 457 23.70 -31.10 6.36
C THR A 457 23.18 -30.11 5.30
N HIS A 458 21.87 -29.86 5.24
CA HIS A 458 21.22 -28.92 4.30
C HIS A 458 21.37 -29.31 2.80
N THR A 459 21.42 -30.59 2.51
CA THR A 459 21.44 -31.17 1.17
C THR A 459 20.10 -31.82 0.80
N ILE A 460 19.85 -32.09 -0.47
CA ILE A 460 18.64 -32.85 -0.84
C ILE A 460 18.77 -34.37 -0.61
N PHE A 461 19.94 -34.84 -0.19
CA PHE A 461 20.31 -36.26 -0.17
C PHE A 461 20.00 -36.93 1.17
N ALA A 462 19.85 -38.24 1.19
CA ALA A 462 19.59 -38.98 2.42
C ALA A 462 20.81 -38.98 3.39
N SER A 463 22.01 -38.72 2.87
CA SER A 463 23.25 -38.63 3.66
C SER A 463 24.26 -37.68 3.02
N THR A 464 25.16 -37.15 3.84
CA THR A 464 26.28 -36.31 3.37
C THR A 464 27.15 -37.04 2.33
N GLN A 465 27.40 -38.35 2.53
CA GLN A 465 28.20 -39.13 1.57
C GLN A 465 27.50 -39.24 0.20
N ALA A 466 26.19 -39.45 0.16
CA ALA A 466 25.46 -39.52 -1.11
C ALA A 466 25.54 -38.19 -1.88
N TYR A 467 25.48 -37.06 -1.17
CA TYR A 467 25.73 -35.75 -1.78
C TYR A 467 27.17 -35.60 -2.28
N VAL A 468 28.18 -36.00 -1.50
CA VAL A 468 29.59 -35.94 -1.94
C VAL A 468 29.80 -36.78 -3.19
N ASP A 469 29.25 -38.00 -3.24
CA ASP A 469 29.34 -38.87 -4.42
C ASP A 469 28.70 -38.22 -5.66
N TYR A 470 27.52 -37.59 -5.49
CA TYR A 470 26.83 -36.86 -6.54
C TYR A 470 27.61 -35.63 -7.02
N SER A 471 28.01 -34.75 -6.10
CA SER A 471 28.64 -33.46 -6.42
C SER A 471 30.06 -33.59 -6.98
N THR A 472 30.79 -34.65 -6.60
CA THR A 472 32.15 -34.91 -7.11
C THR A 472 32.18 -35.78 -8.36
N GLY A 473 31.03 -36.25 -8.84
CA GLY A 473 30.95 -37.18 -9.97
C GLY A 473 31.66 -38.50 -9.69
N ALA A 474 31.53 -39.02 -8.46
CA ALA A 474 32.16 -40.27 -8.06
C ALA A 474 31.70 -41.43 -8.96
N ASP A 475 32.59 -42.39 -9.21
CA ASP A 475 32.32 -43.60 -9.98
C ASP A 475 31.48 -44.60 -9.17
N VAL A 476 30.26 -44.19 -8.83
CA VAL A 476 29.24 -45.02 -8.17
C VAL A 476 27.94 -44.95 -8.97
N PRO A 477 27.21 -46.08 -9.13
CA PRO A 477 25.99 -46.07 -9.93
C PRO A 477 24.89 -45.16 -9.34
N ASN A 478 24.14 -44.50 -10.22
CA ASN A 478 22.87 -43.84 -9.91
C ASN A 478 22.96 -42.77 -8.79
N THR A 479 24.02 -41.97 -8.75
CA THR A 479 24.20 -40.90 -7.74
C THR A 479 23.06 -39.90 -7.69
N GLY A 480 22.38 -39.65 -8.82
CA GLY A 480 21.25 -38.72 -8.92
C GLY A 480 19.86 -39.36 -8.77
N ALA A 481 19.76 -40.65 -8.45
CA ALA A 481 18.47 -41.35 -8.39
C ALA A 481 17.67 -41.01 -7.12
N ILE A 482 16.35 -41.20 -7.21
CA ILE A 482 15.39 -40.83 -6.16
C ILE A 482 15.65 -41.55 -4.82
N ASP A 483 16.19 -42.76 -4.84
CA ASP A 483 16.54 -43.52 -3.63
C ASP A 483 17.76 -42.94 -2.88
N LYS A 484 18.53 -42.06 -3.52
CA LYS A 484 19.63 -41.29 -2.89
C LYS A 484 19.14 -40.02 -2.20
N LEU A 485 17.93 -39.55 -2.52
CA LEU A 485 17.33 -38.37 -1.92
C LEU A 485 16.77 -38.65 -0.53
N SER A 486 16.75 -37.62 0.33
CA SER A 486 16.08 -37.71 1.63
C SER A 486 14.58 -37.98 1.45
N PRO A 487 13.90 -38.64 2.41
CA PRO A 487 12.46 -38.90 2.31
C PRO A 487 11.63 -37.66 1.94
N LEU A 488 11.98 -36.50 2.51
CA LEU A 488 11.39 -35.22 2.16
C LEU A 488 11.57 -34.85 0.70
N MET A 489 12.77 -34.98 0.15
CA MET A 489 13.05 -34.62 -1.24
C MET A 489 12.50 -35.62 -2.24
N GLN A 490 12.32 -36.89 -1.82
CA GLN A 490 11.52 -37.84 -2.59
C GLN A 490 10.05 -37.40 -2.69
N ALA A 491 9.47 -36.92 -1.58
CA ALA A 491 8.10 -36.38 -1.58
C ALA A 491 7.98 -35.14 -2.48
N VAL A 492 8.92 -34.20 -2.38
CA VAL A 492 9.00 -33.02 -3.27
C VAL A 492 9.11 -33.46 -4.74
N CYS A 493 10.03 -34.38 -5.07
CA CYS A 493 10.21 -34.87 -6.43
C CYS A 493 8.92 -35.48 -7.00
N ARG A 494 8.19 -36.29 -6.22
CA ARG A 494 6.92 -36.90 -6.65
C ARG A 494 5.82 -35.87 -6.88
N GLN A 495 5.82 -34.76 -6.15
CA GLN A 495 4.87 -33.66 -6.36
C GLN A 495 5.14 -32.87 -7.66
N LEU A 496 6.41 -32.75 -8.07
CA LEU A 496 6.80 -32.04 -9.30
C LEU A 496 6.73 -32.95 -10.54
N TYR A 497 7.11 -34.22 -10.39
CA TYR A 497 7.31 -35.18 -11.48
C TYR A 497 6.56 -36.50 -11.22
N ALA A 498 5.24 -36.44 -11.24
CA ALA A 498 4.37 -37.59 -10.91
C ALA A 498 4.54 -38.83 -11.81
N THR A 499 5.11 -38.70 -13.01
CA THR A 499 5.25 -39.78 -14.01
C THR A 499 6.70 -40.15 -14.34
N GLY A 500 7.69 -39.59 -13.62
CA GLY A 500 9.11 -39.91 -13.83
C GLY A 500 9.52 -41.22 -13.17
N ASP A 501 10.51 -41.91 -13.72
CA ASP A 501 11.09 -43.12 -13.13
C ASP A 501 12.05 -42.83 -11.94
N GLY A 502 12.38 -41.56 -11.73
CA GLY A 502 13.23 -41.08 -10.64
C GLY A 502 14.71 -41.36 -10.82
N SER A 503 15.16 -41.84 -11.98
CA SER A 503 16.57 -42.16 -12.25
C SER A 503 17.50 -40.93 -12.24
N GLN A 504 16.94 -39.74 -12.50
CA GLN A 504 17.64 -38.45 -12.53
C GLN A 504 17.04 -37.42 -11.55
N ALA A 505 16.34 -37.89 -10.51
CA ALA A 505 15.57 -37.05 -9.59
C ALA A 505 16.35 -35.86 -9.01
N ALA A 506 17.62 -36.06 -8.63
CA ALA A 506 18.45 -34.96 -8.13
C ALA A 506 18.68 -33.88 -9.19
N ASN A 507 19.00 -34.28 -10.42
CA ASN A 507 19.23 -33.37 -11.54
C ASN A 507 17.94 -32.63 -11.92
N ASP A 508 16.81 -33.34 -11.96
CA ASP A 508 15.50 -32.76 -12.24
C ASP A 508 15.14 -31.69 -11.21
N LEU A 509 15.37 -31.95 -9.91
CA LEU A 509 15.15 -30.97 -8.84
C LEU A 509 16.07 -29.75 -8.97
N CYS A 510 17.36 -29.94 -9.30
CA CYS A 510 18.33 -28.86 -9.46
C CYS A 510 17.96 -27.87 -10.59
N VAL A 511 17.19 -28.32 -11.60
CA VAL A 511 16.76 -27.47 -12.74
C VAL A 511 15.26 -27.21 -12.77
N ALA A 512 14.49 -27.64 -11.76
CA ALA A 512 13.04 -27.53 -11.72
C ALA A 512 12.55 -26.07 -11.88
N SER A 513 13.33 -25.10 -11.41
CA SER A 513 13.00 -23.68 -11.55
C SER A 513 13.09 -23.15 -12.98
N GLN A 514 13.78 -23.83 -13.89
CA GLN A 514 13.88 -23.46 -15.31
C GLN A 514 12.66 -23.93 -16.11
N ASP A 515 11.98 -24.99 -15.66
CA ASP A 515 10.70 -25.42 -16.21
C ASP A 515 9.57 -24.58 -15.62
N ALA A 516 8.80 -23.89 -16.46
CA ALA A 516 7.76 -22.97 -16.00
C ALA A 516 6.70 -23.68 -15.14
N TRP A 517 6.41 -24.95 -15.46
CA TRP A 517 5.32 -25.69 -14.83
C TRP A 517 5.74 -26.31 -13.50
N ALA A 518 6.96 -26.87 -13.44
CA ALA A 518 7.57 -27.36 -12.21
C ALA A 518 7.83 -26.20 -11.25
N ALA A 519 8.33 -25.05 -11.71
CA ALA A 519 8.49 -23.86 -10.88
C ALA A 519 7.17 -23.40 -10.26
N MET A 520 6.09 -23.33 -11.06
CA MET A 520 4.75 -23.00 -10.55
C MET A 520 4.24 -24.04 -9.55
N ARG A 521 4.44 -25.35 -9.79
CA ARG A 521 4.05 -26.39 -8.83
C ARG A 521 4.87 -26.32 -7.53
N ALA A 522 6.17 -26.09 -7.63
CA ALA A 522 7.07 -25.92 -6.49
C ALA A 522 6.65 -24.72 -5.62
N SER A 523 6.14 -23.64 -6.22
CA SER A 523 5.62 -22.48 -5.48
C SER A 523 4.41 -22.78 -4.58
N ARG A 524 3.79 -23.96 -4.73
CA ARG A 524 2.68 -24.45 -3.92
C ARG A 524 3.10 -25.51 -2.90
N LEU A 525 4.39 -25.81 -2.76
CA LEU A 525 4.86 -26.72 -1.72
C LEU A 525 5.31 -25.90 -0.50
N ILE A 526 4.83 -26.27 0.69
CA ILE A 526 5.25 -25.73 1.98
C ILE A 526 6.11 -26.80 2.65
N VAL A 527 7.42 -26.57 2.70
CA VAL A 527 8.38 -27.61 3.05
C VAL A 527 9.00 -27.33 4.43
N ARG A 528 8.93 -28.30 5.33
CA ARG A 528 9.55 -28.20 6.66
C ARG A 528 11.03 -28.53 6.60
N HIS A 529 11.87 -27.57 6.93
CA HIS A 529 13.32 -27.76 6.97
C HIS A 529 13.95 -26.76 7.95
N GLU A 530 15.08 -27.12 8.54
CA GLU A 530 15.88 -26.16 9.29
C GLU A 530 16.34 -25.01 8.37
N SER A 531 16.16 -23.77 8.80
CA SER A 531 16.62 -22.59 8.05
C SER A 531 18.14 -22.59 7.89
N GLU A 532 18.62 -22.28 6.69
CA GLU A 532 20.05 -22.21 6.38
C GLU A 532 20.79 -21.10 7.14
N TRP A 533 20.04 -20.15 7.73
CA TRP A 533 20.55 -18.98 8.45
C TRP A 533 20.70 -19.18 9.97
N ALA A 534 20.44 -20.41 10.45
CA ALA A 534 20.43 -20.70 11.88
C ALA A 534 21.64 -21.51 12.37
N ASN A 535 22.08 -22.51 11.61
CA ASN A 535 23.05 -23.50 12.07
C ASN A 535 24.31 -23.58 11.17
N PRO A 536 25.33 -22.75 11.42
CA PRO A 536 26.56 -22.75 10.60
C PRO A 536 27.40 -24.04 10.75
N ASP A 537 27.20 -24.83 11.81
CA ASP A 537 28.01 -26.04 12.06
C ASP A 537 27.72 -27.15 11.06
N LYS A 538 26.46 -27.25 10.58
CA LYS A 538 26.08 -28.21 9.53
C LYS A 538 26.82 -27.98 8.23
N TRP A 539 26.99 -26.72 7.84
CA TRP A 539 27.78 -26.33 6.67
C TRP A 539 29.26 -26.68 6.87
N THR A 540 29.79 -26.45 8.08
CA THR A 540 31.18 -26.82 8.41
C THR A 540 31.40 -28.33 8.29
N GLN A 541 30.46 -29.15 8.78
CA GLN A 541 30.48 -30.60 8.62
C GLN A 541 30.45 -31.00 7.14
N LEU A 542 29.56 -30.42 6.35
CA LEU A 542 29.44 -30.70 4.91
C LEU A 542 30.74 -30.42 4.16
N ILE A 543 31.28 -29.20 4.34
CA ILE A 543 32.51 -28.76 3.69
C ILE A 543 33.68 -29.69 4.07
N THR A 544 33.76 -30.10 5.33
CA THR A 544 34.79 -31.04 5.80
C THR A 544 34.73 -32.38 5.05
N GLU A 545 33.53 -32.93 4.83
CA GLU A 545 33.38 -34.18 4.07
C GLU A 545 33.72 -34.03 2.59
N ILE A 546 33.42 -32.87 1.98
CA ILE A 546 33.83 -32.55 0.60
C ILE A 546 35.36 -32.51 0.51
N GLU A 547 36.03 -31.79 1.41
CA GLU A 547 37.49 -31.62 1.40
C GLU A 547 38.25 -32.94 1.62
N LYS A 548 37.67 -33.92 2.33
CA LYS A 548 38.25 -35.27 2.41
C LYS A 548 38.36 -35.94 1.05
N LYS A 549 37.49 -35.59 0.10
CA LYS A 549 37.43 -36.19 -1.24
C LYS A 549 38.24 -35.40 -2.27
N VAL A 550 38.14 -34.07 -2.26
CA VAL A 550 38.74 -33.20 -3.30
C VAL A 550 39.98 -32.44 -2.83
N GLY A 551 40.33 -32.52 -1.55
CA GLY A 551 41.39 -31.72 -0.92
C GLY A 551 40.87 -30.39 -0.35
N PRO A 552 41.68 -29.71 0.48
CA PRO A 552 41.33 -28.41 1.03
C PRO A 552 41.31 -27.32 -0.04
N ASP A 553 40.43 -26.33 0.12
CA ASP A 553 40.32 -25.15 -0.75
C ASP A 553 40.24 -23.88 0.09
N GLU A 554 41.05 -22.86 -0.22
CA GLU A 554 40.99 -21.56 0.44
C GLU A 554 39.60 -20.91 0.28
N ALA A 555 38.89 -21.18 -0.82
CA ALA A 555 37.51 -20.72 -1.01
C ALA A 555 36.55 -21.37 0.01
N HIS A 556 36.78 -22.62 0.42
CA HIS A 556 35.99 -23.27 1.46
C HIS A 556 36.22 -22.65 2.84
N GLU A 557 37.45 -22.27 3.17
CA GLU A 557 37.76 -21.57 4.42
C GLU A 557 37.14 -20.17 4.47
N ALA A 558 37.23 -19.42 3.38
CA ALA A 558 36.54 -18.15 3.23
C ALA A 558 35.01 -18.31 3.36
N GLU A 559 34.45 -19.40 2.81
CA GLU A 559 33.03 -19.68 2.88
C GLU A 559 32.56 -20.04 4.29
N ARG A 560 33.34 -20.84 5.04
CA ARG A 560 33.05 -21.15 6.46
C ARG A 560 32.92 -19.87 7.29
N LYS A 561 33.84 -18.93 7.12
CA LYS A 561 33.80 -17.61 7.82
C LYS A 561 32.60 -16.78 7.39
N ARG A 562 32.27 -16.77 6.10
CA ARG A 562 31.10 -16.05 5.57
C ARG A 562 29.80 -16.61 6.12
N ILE A 563 29.62 -17.93 6.13
CA ILE A 563 28.42 -18.61 6.68
C ILE A 563 28.25 -18.30 8.18
N GLN A 564 29.33 -18.33 8.96
CA GLN A 564 29.28 -17.95 10.37
C GLN A 564 28.79 -16.51 10.57
N ALA A 565 29.23 -15.58 9.71
CA ALA A 565 28.80 -14.18 9.77
C ALA A 565 27.34 -13.98 9.30
N LEU A 566 26.83 -14.83 8.40
CA LEU A 566 25.46 -14.79 7.90
C LEU A 566 24.43 -15.30 8.91
N ALA A 567 24.84 -16.17 9.84
CA ALA A 567 23.95 -16.67 10.88
C ALA A 567 23.42 -15.52 11.77
N TRP A 568 22.11 -15.50 12.00
CA TRP A 568 21.45 -14.44 12.78
C TRP A 568 20.36 -14.95 13.73
N TRP A 569 19.89 -16.19 13.57
CA TRP A 569 18.70 -16.69 14.25
C TRP A 569 18.76 -16.57 15.77
N ASP A 570 19.84 -17.04 16.40
CA ASP A 570 20.01 -16.98 17.86
C ASP A 570 20.11 -15.55 18.39
N ALA A 571 20.77 -14.66 17.65
CA ALA A 571 20.88 -13.25 18.02
C ALA A 571 19.50 -12.57 18.02
N VAL A 572 18.65 -12.86 17.05
CA VAL A 572 17.26 -12.36 17.03
C VAL A 572 16.42 -13.03 18.12
N LYS A 573 16.50 -14.36 18.28
CA LYS A 573 15.72 -15.13 19.26
C LYS A 573 15.94 -14.65 20.69
N LYS A 574 17.17 -14.25 21.02
CA LYS A 574 17.55 -13.68 22.32
C LYS A 574 16.72 -12.44 22.68
N ASP A 575 16.58 -11.52 21.73
CA ASP A 575 15.93 -10.22 21.97
C ASP A 575 14.46 -10.20 21.52
N PHE A 576 14.04 -11.17 20.70
CA PHE A 576 12.68 -11.38 20.23
C PHE A 576 12.24 -12.84 20.43
N PRO A 577 11.79 -13.22 21.65
CA PRO A 577 11.45 -14.61 21.98
C PRO A 577 10.32 -15.22 21.15
N ALA A 578 9.51 -14.40 20.46
CA ALA A 578 8.43 -14.85 19.59
C ALA A 578 8.89 -15.38 18.21
N LEU A 579 10.18 -15.26 17.86
CA LEU A 579 10.75 -15.97 16.70
C LEU A 579 10.62 -17.50 16.92
N PRO A 580 10.20 -18.31 15.95
CA PRO A 580 10.12 -19.76 16.13
C PRO A 580 11.50 -20.42 16.26
N ALA A 581 11.51 -21.71 16.60
CA ALA A 581 12.73 -22.51 16.50
C ALA A 581 13.17 -22.61 15.01
N PRO A 582 14.47 -22.84 14.71
CA PRO A 582 14.99 -22.89 13.34
C PRO A 582 14.35 -23.91 12.39
N GLN A 583 13.74 -24.96 12.94
CA GLN A 583 12.99 -25.95 12.19
C GLN A 583 11.61 -25.38 11.84
N VAL A 584 11.50 -24.79 10.64
CA VAL A 584 10.33 -24.02 10.21
C VAL A 584 9.72 -24.59 8.93
N PHE A 585 8.50 -24.19 8.63
CA PHE A 585 7.86 -24.41 7.35
C PHE A 585 8.13 -23.24 6.42
N HIS A 586 8.78 -23.51 5.29
CA HIS A 586 9.12 -22.53 4.27
C HIS A 586 7.99 -22.41 3.26
N ILE A 587 7.68 -21.18 2.87
CA ILE A 587 6.62 -20.84 1.92
C ILE A 587 7.25 -20.07 0.78
N HIS A 588 7.00 -20.50 -0.47
CA HIS A 588 7.50 -19.76 -1.62
C HIS A 588 6.91 -18.33 -1.65
N PRO A 589 7.72 -17.26 -1.62
CA PRO A 589 7.20 -15.89 -1.47
C PRO A 589 6.25 -15.46 -2.58
N ILE A 590 6.64 -15.68 -3.85
CA ILE A 590 5.80 -15.31 -5.01
C ILE A 590 4.51 -16.14 -5.09
N GLY A 591 4.55 -17.43 -4.79
CA GLY A 591 3.36 -18.27 -4.70
C GLY A 591 2.38 -17.79 -3.63
N MET A 592 2.89 -17.43 -2.44
CA MET A 592 2.07 -16.88 -1.36
C MET A 592 1.39 -15.57 -1.78
N ILE A 593 2.17 -14.63 -2.33
CA ILE A 593 1.65 -13.36 -2.86
C ILE A 593 0.60 -13.63 -3.93
N GLY A 594 0.91 -14.44 -4.95
CA GLY A 594 -0.01 -14.71 -6.06
C GLY A 594 -1.32 -15.42 -5.66
N ASN A 595 -1.38 -16.07 -4.49
CA ASN A 595 -2.62 -16.64 -3.95
C ASN A 595 -3.49 -15.60 -3.24
N PHE A 596 -2.88 -14.66 -2.50
CA PHE A 596 -3.60 -13.73 -1.62
C PHE A 596 -3.61 -12.28 -2.11
N ILE A 597 -2.84 -11.96 -3.14
CA ILE A 597 -2.89 -10.66 -3.79
C ILE A 597 -4.26 -10.52 -4.42
N GLU A 598 -5.02 -9.58 -3.89
CA GLU A 598 -6.24 -9.17 -4.56
C GLU A 598 -5.85 -8.29 -5.75
N PRO A 599 -6.71 -8.16 -6.77
CA PRO A 599 -6.58 -7.08 -7.73
C PRO A 599 -6.22 -5.82 -6.94
N GLY A 600 -5.09 -5.19 -7.30
CA GLY A 600 -4.99 -3.76 -7.07
C GLY A 600 -6.29 -3.21 -7.60
N ASP A 601 -7.03 -2.48 -6.75
CA ASP A 601 -8.29 -1.85 -7.12
C ASP A 601 -8.09 -1.34 -8.55
N GLU A 602 -8.86 -1.79 -9.55
CA GLU A 602 -8.62 -1.37 -10.94
C GLU A 602 -8.68 0.17 -11.05
N CYS A 603 -9.27 0.80 -10.01
CA CYS A 603 -9.26 2.22 -9.76
C CYS A 603 -8.39 2.68 -8.57
N ALA A 604 -7.36 1.94 -8.16
CA ALA A 604 -6.40 2.36 -7.13
C ALA A 604 -5.80 3.70 -7.53
N CYS A 605 -5.78 4.65 -6.59
CA CYS A 605 -5.39 6.05 -6.88
C CYS A 605 -6.13 6.68 -8.06
N GLY A 606 -7.32 6.18 -8.41
CA GLY A 606 -8.10 6.65 -9.53
C GLY A 606 -7.58 6.29 -10.90
N CYS A 607 -6.69 5.30 -11.06
CA CYS A 607 -6.15 4.91 -12.39
C CYS A 607 -7.23 4.73 -13.46
N CYS A 608 -8.42 4.24 -13.10
CA CYS A 608 -9.55 4.07 -14.01
C CYS A 608 -10.18 5.39 -14.54
N TYR A 609 -9.86 6.53 -13.93
CA TYR A 609 -10.35 7.87 -14.29
C TYR A 609 -9.34 8.71 -15.07
N VAL A 610 -8.08 8.27 -15.19
CA VAL A 610 -6.98 9.11 -15.75
C VAL A 610 -7.34 9.64 -17.13
N ASP A 611 -7.94 8.82 -18.00
CA ASP A 611 -8.31 9.15 -19.39
C ASP A 611 -9.73 9.75 -19.55
N LYS A 612 -10.41 10.09 -18.45
CA LYS A 612 -11.83 10.50 -18.46
C LYS A 612 -12.06 12.01 -18.50
N PHE A 613 -11.00 12.82 -18.48
CA PHE A 613 -11.10 14.27 -18.45
C PHE A 613 -11.19 14.86 -19.86
N GLU A 614 -12.13 15.77 -20.07
CA GLU A 614 -12.26 16.57 -21.30
C GLU A 614 -11.74 17.99 -21.05
N VAL A 615 -11.07 18.60 -22.03
CA VAL A 615 -10.67 20.01 -21.95
C VAL A 615 -11.89 20.90 -22.22
N THR A 616 -12.23 21.73 -21.24
CA THR A 616 -13.25 22.79 -21.39
C THR A 616 -12.62 24.18 -21.19
N ARG A 617 -13.43 25.22 -21.19
CA ARG A 617 -12.96 26.60 -20.99
C ARG A 617 -13.94 27.49 -20.22
N MET A 618 -13.38 28.36 -19.39
CA MET A 618 -14.04 29.55 -18.85
C MET A 618 -13.20 30.76 -19.29
N VAL A 619 -13.69 31.49 -20.31
CA VAL A 619 -12.91 32.48 -21.08
C VAL A 619 -12.11 33.42 -20.17
N PRO A 620 -10.77 33.55 -20.34
CA PRO A 620 -9.91 32.95 -21.37
C PRO A 620 -9.23 31.61 -21.00
N GLN A 621 -9.57 30.98 -19.87
CA GLN A 621 -8.83 29.84 -19.30
C GLN A 621 -9.34 28.49 -19.82
N TYR A 622 -8.41 27.59 -20.13
CA TYR A 622 -8.68 26.19 -20.48
C TYR A 622 -8.28 25.26 -19.33
N GLY A 623 -8.97 24.13 -19.19
CA GLY A 623 -8.65 23.15 -18.17
C GLY A 623 -9.45 21.85 -18.26
N PRO A 624 -9.03 20.79 -17.54
CA PRO A 624 -9.72 19.52 -17.51
C PRO A 624 -11.04 19.58 -16.73
N VAL A 625 -12.02 18.79 -17.17
CA VAL A 625 -13.24 18.48 -16.43
C VAL A 625 -13.65 17.04 -16.62
N TYR A 626 -14.07 16.39 -15.54
CA TYR A 626 -14.88 15.19 -15.55
C TYR A 626 -16.26 15.53 -14.98
N TRP A 627 -17.29 15.51 -15.84
CA TRP A 627 -18.67 15.89 -15.49
C TRP A 627 -19.42 14.88 -14.62
N GLY A 628 -18.75 13.81 -14.22
CA GLY A 628 -19.32 12.74 -13.41
C GLY A 628 -20.38 11.91 -14.12
N SER A 629 -20.72 10.81 -13.49
CA SER A 629 -21.73 9.84 -13.90
C SER A 629 -22.73 9.51 -12.77
N ARG A 630 -22.44 9.93 -11.53
CA ARG A 630 -23.18 9.53 -10.31
C ARG A 630 -24.02 10.68 -9.74
N PRO A 631 -25.28 10.85 -10.17
CA PRO A 631 -26.17 11.83 -9.55
C PRO A 631 -26.46 11.44 -8.09
N LEU A 632 -26.65 12.43 -7.22
CA LEU A 632 -26.86 12.22 -5.79
C LEU A 632 -28.09 11.34 -5.48
N GLU A 633 -29.13 11.41 -6.31
CA GLU A 633 -30.35 10.61 -6.17
C GLU A 633 -30.13 9.09 -6.33
N LYS A 634 -28.99 8.68 -6.90
CA LYS A 634 -28.58 7.27 -7.05
C LYS A 634 -27.56 6.84 -5.98
N SER A 635 -27.34 7.66 -4.96
CA SER A 635 -26.43 7.36 -3.87
C SER A 635 -27.02 6.32 -2.92
N GLN A 636 -26.38 5.15 -2.82
CA GLN A 636 -26.72 4.18 -1.79
C GLN A 636 -26.45 4.73 -0.38
N VAL A 637 -25.43 5.58 -0.22
CA VAL A 637 -25.12 6.20 1.07
C VAL A 637 -26.25 7.12 1.53
N LEU A 638 -26.85 7.87 0.61
CA LEU A 638 -28.02 8.72 0.90
C LEU A 638 -29.23 7.87 1.32
N ASP A 639 -29.46 6.75 0.63
CA ASP A 639 -30.55 5.83 0.96
C ASP A 639 -30.34 5.20 2.34
N ASP A 640 -29.13 4.74 2.64
CA ASP A 640 -28.75 4.18 3.95
C ASP A 640 -28.94 5.20 5.09
N LEU A 641 -28.54 6.46 4.87
CA LEU A 641 -28.72 7.55 5.83
C LEU A 641 -30.20 7.81 6.13
N THR A 642 -31.05 7.72 5.10
CA THR A 642 -32.50 7.92 5.22
C THR A 642 -33.13 6.75 5.98
N GLN A 643 -32.76 5.52 5.61
CA GLN A 643 -33.28 4.30 6.26
C GLN A 643 -32.90 4.25 7.75
N LYS A 644 -31.70 4.71 8.10
CA LYS A 644 -31.23 4.81 9.50
C LYS A 644 -31.81 6.01 10.25
N GLN A 645 -32.65 6.82 9.62
CA GLN A 645 -33.24 8.03 10.18
C GLN A 645 -32.21 9.08 10.65
N GLU A 646 -31.01 9.04 10.07
CA GLU A 646 -30.00 10.09 10.30
C GLU A 646 -30.34 11.37 9.51
N ILE A 647 -31.09 11.20 8.41
CA ILE A 647 -31.65 12.26 7.60
C ILE A 647 -33.14 11.96 7.37
N SER A 648 -33.95 13.01 7.34
CA SER A 648 -35.40 12.89 7.08
C SER A 648 -35.72 12.77 5.58
N ASP A 649 -36.90 12.23 5.25
CA ASP A 649 -37.38 12.17 3.86
C ASP A 649 -37.43 13.56 3.20
N ASN A 650 -37.78 14.59 3.96
CA ASN A 650 -37.78 15.98 3.47
C ASN A 650 -36.38 16.47 3.15
N GLU A 651 -35.40 16.18 4.00
CA GLU A 651 -33.99 16.50 3.74
C GLU A 651 -33.45 15.76 2.53
N ARG A 652 -33.75 14.45 2.40
CA ARG A 652 -33.42 13.68 1.20
C ARG A 652 -33.98 14.35 -0.06
N ARG A 653 -35.26 14.75 -0.05
CA ARG A 653 -35.90 15.46 -1.17
C ARG A 653 -35.23 16.80 -1.47
N ILE A 654 -34.89 17.58 -0.45
CA ILE A 654 -34.19 18.87 -0.60
C ILE A 654 -32.84 18.66 -1.31
N LEU A 655 -32.03 17.71 -0.84
CA LEU A 655 -30.71 17.44 -1.41
C LEU A 655 -30.81 16.98 -2.87
N ILE A 656 -31.70 16.04 -3.17
CA ILE A 656 -31.92 15.51 -4.53
C ILE A 656 -32.42 16.61 -5.48
N ALA A 657 -33.28 17.51 -5.01
CA ALA A 657 -33.79 18.58 -5.84
C ALA A 657 -32.75 19.66 -6.14
N MET A 658 -31.87 19.95 -5.18
CA MET A 658 -30.89 21.03 -5.29
C MET A 658 -29.58 20.59 -5.96
N SER A 659 -29.07 19.38 -5.67
CA SER A 659 -27.77 18.92 -6.18
C SER A 659 -27.57 19.00 -7.70
N PRO A 660 -28.60 18.82 -8.57
CA PRO A 660 -28.43 18.97 -10.02
C PRO A 660 -28.06 20.38 -10.48
N ASN A 661 -28.26 21.40 -9.64
CA ASN A 661 -27.79 22.75 -9.94
C ASN A 661 -26.27 22.92 -9.69
N GLU A 662 -25.62 21.97 -9.02
CA GLU A 662 -24.19 21.94 -8.76
C GLU A 662 -23.48 20.92 -9.67
N GLY A 663 -22.90 19.87 -9.08
CA GLY A 663 -22.26 18.76 -9.77
C GLY A 663 -22.81 17.42 -9.32
N LYS A 664 -22.40 16.37 -10.03
CA LYS A 664 -22.60 14.98 -9.57
C LYS A 664 -21.59 14.65 -8.47
N LEU A 665 -21.83 13.56 -7.74
CA LEU A 665 -20.97 13.12 -6.62
C LEU A 665 -19.51 12.94 -7.01
N ASP A 666 -19.27 12.55 -8.25
CA ASP A 666 -17.97 12.23 -8.84
C ASP A 666 -17.44 13.32 -9.77
N THR A 667 -18.06 14.51 -9.81
CA THR A 667 -17.60 15.61 -10.67
C THR A 667 -16.31 16.21 -10.14
N VAL A 668 -15.29 16.38 -10.99
CA VAL A 668 -14.02 17.02 -10.65
C VAL A 668 -13.55 17.88 -11.82
N GLN A 669 -13.08 19.10 -11.56
CA GLN A 669 -12.61 20.02 -12.60
C GLN A 669 -11.42 20.87 -12.16
N SER A 670 -10.75 21.46 -13.15
CA SER A 670 -9.78 22.54 -12.98
C SER A 670 -9.76 23.46 -14.22
N TYR A 671 -10.85 24.17 -14.52
CA TYR A 671 -10.88 25.15 -15.63
C TYR A 671 -11.30 26.57 -15.23
N ASP A 672 -11.68 26.80 -13.98
CA ASP A 672 -12.17 28.07 -13.43
C ASP A 672 -11.07 28.82 -12.63
N SER A 673 -11.45 29.69 -11.68
CA SER A 673 -10.49 30.40 -10.82
C SER A 673 -9.73 29.48 -9.86
N GLU A 674 -10.21 28.27 -9.61
CA GLU A 674 -9.72 27.37 -8.58
C GLU A 674 -8.67 26.39 -9.11
N ILE A 675 -7.91 25.77 -8.20
CA ILE A 675 -6.96 24.69 -8.51
C ILE A 675 -7.74 23.41 -8.81
N VAL A 676 -8.69 23.07 -7.94
CA VAL A 676 -9.58 21.91 -8.07
C VAL A 676 -10.96 22.31 -7.55
N THR A 677 -12.02 21.92 -8.25
CA THR A 677 -13.40 21.98 -7.77
C THR A 677 -13.99 20.57 -7.87
N ALA A 678 -14.57 20.06 -6.78
CA ALA A 678 -14.92 18.63 -6.67
C ALA A 678 -16.24 18.34 -5.93
N GLY A 679 -16.87 17.25 -6.32
CA GLY A 679 -18.00 16.63 -5.63
C GLY A 679 -19.34 17.30 -5.88
N ALA A 680 -20.39 16.76 -5.24
CA ALA A 680 -21.75 17.27 -5.44
C ALA A 680 -21.96 18.71 -4.96
N MET A 681 -21.11 19.21 -4.05
CA MET A 681 -21.11 20.60 -3.55
C MET A 681 -20.17 21.52 -4.33
N GLN A 682 -19.37 20.98 -5.26
CA GLN A 682 -18.34 21.75 -5.97
C GLN A 682 -17.38 22.47 -4.98
N LYS A 683 -16.87 21.73 -3.99
CA LYS A 683 -15.91 22.26 -3.01
C LYS A 683 -14.57 22.53 -3.67
N THR A 684 -13.93 23.62 -3.27
CA THR A 684 -12.76 24.13 -3.98
C THR A 684 -11.45 24.01 -3.19
N ILE A 685 -10.36 23.85 -3.94
CA ILE A 685 -8.99 24.20 -3.55
C ILE A 685 -8.68 25.52 -4.26
N ASN A 686 -8.59 26.61 -3.50
CA ASN A 686 -8.29 27.94 -4.02
C ASN A 686 -6.82 28.12 -4.40
N GLN A 687 -6.46 29.27 -4.96
CA GLN A 687 -5.10 29.59 -5.43
C GLN A 687 -4.02 29.53 -4.33
N MET A 688 -4.40 29.56 -3.05
CA MET A 688 -3.47 29.36 -1.94
C MET A 688 -3.39 27.90 -1.50
N GLY A 689 -4.05 26.95 -2.18
CA GLY A 689 -4.12 25.55 -1.74
C GLY A 689 -5.09 25.30 -0.58
N MET A 690 -5.87 26.30 -0.18
CA MET A 690 -6.82 26.26 0.94
C MET A 690 -8.25 26.17 0.41
N GLY A 691 -9.27 26.11 1.27
CA GLY A 691 -10.67 26.15 0.85
C GLY A 691 -11.56 25.12 1.55
N GLU A 692 -12.77 24.95 1.03
CA GLU A 692 -13.73 24.00 1.59
C GLU A 692 -13.29 22.54 1.39
N LEU A 693 -12.62 22.22 0.27
CA LEU A 693 -12.15 20.86 0.02
C LEU A 693 -10.98 20.47 0.95
N PRO A 694 -9.91 21.29 1.11
CA PRO A 694 -8.85 21.00 2.08
C PRO A 694 -9.35 20.83 3.51
N ARG A 695 -10.32 21.66 3.95
CA ARG A 695 -10.95 21.52 5.27
C ARG A 695 -11.62 20.15 5.42
N GLN A 696 -12.43 19.75 4.43
CA GLN A 696 -13.12 18.47 4.46
C GLN A 696 -12.16 17.27 4.44
N VAL A 697 -11.06 17.34 3.65
CA VAL A 697 -10.03 16.28 3.65
C VAL A 697 -9.29 16.22 4.99
N ALA A 698 -9.01 17.36 5.62
CA ALA A 698 -8.39 17.39 6.96
C ALA A 698 -9.31 16.79 8.03
N ASP A 699 -10.61 17.03 7.93
CA ASP A 699 -11.62 16.42 8.80
C ASP A 699 -11.74 14.92 8.55
N PHE A 700 -11.71 14.48 7.28
CA PHE A 700 -11.70 13.07 6.89
C PHE A 700 -10.48 12.32 7.44
N ARG A 701 -9.27 12.89 7.33
CA ARG A 701 -8.06 12.34 7.95
C ARG A 701 -8.22 12.14 9.44
N ARG A 702 -8.85 13.08 10.14
CA ARG A 702 -9.05 13.01 11.59
C ARG A 702 -10.07 11.93 11.97
N SER A 703 -11.09 11.71 11.15
CA SER A 703 -12.11 10.68 11.41
C SER A 703 -11.68 9.28 11.00
N ASP A 704 -10.88 9.13 9.94
CA ASP A 704 -10.43 7.85 9.39
C ASP A 704 -9.05 8.02 8.72
N GLU A 705 -7.99 7.97 9.54
CA GLU A 705 -6.62 8.15 9.06
C GLU A 705 -6.21 7.07 8.06
N ALA A 706 -6.63 5.82 8.28
CA ALA A 706 -6.30 4.70 7.40
C ALA A 706 -6.92 4.89 6.00
N ALA A 707 -8.19 5.29 5.92
CA ALA A 707 -8.83 5.62 4.66
C ALA A 707 -8.20 6.83 3.98
N TYR A 708 -7.89 7.89 4.72
CA TYR A 708 -7.18 9.05 4.19
C TYR A 708 -5.84 8.65 3.59
N ARG A 709 -5.04 7.84 4.30
CA ARG A 709 -3.74 7.40 3.78
C ARG A 709 -3.89 6.59 2.50
N LYS A 710 -4.89 5.69 2.46
CA LYS A 710 -5.19 4.87 1.28
C LYS A 710 -5.64 5.71 0.08
N LEU A 711 -6.58 6.63 0.28
CA LEU A 711 -7.29 7.34 -0.81
C LEU A 711 -6.56 8.59 -1.29
N PHE A 712 -5.81 9.26 -0.41
CA PHE A 712 -5.11 10.52 -0.72
C PHE A 712 -3.58 10.37 -0.60
N GLU A 713 -3.06 10.05 0.59
CA GLU A 713 -1.62 10.16 0.88
C GLU A 713 -0.74 9.27 0.00
N LYS A 714 -1.08 7.98 -0.09
CA LYS A 714 -0.37 7.01 -0.95
C LYS A 714 -0.53 7.33 -2.44
N CYS A 715 -1.50 8.17 -2.79
CA CYS A 715 -1.82 8.57 -4.16
C CYS A 715 -1.32 9.99 -4.48
N GLY A 716 -0.44 10.54 -3.65
CA GLY A 716 0.25 11.81 -3.90
C GLY A 716 -0.43 13.05 -3.32
N TRP A 717 -1.66 12.97 -2.83
CA TRP A 717 -2.33 14.10 -2.18
C TRP A 717 -2.10 14.10 -0.67
N SER A 718 -1.69 15.23 -0.12
CA SER A 718 -1.59 15.40 1.33
C SER A 718 -2.29 16.66 1.80
N VAL A 719 -2.77 16.65 3.03
CA VAL A 719 -3.37 17.82 3.70
C VAL A 719 -2.59 18.16 4.96
N GLU A 720 -2.27 19.44 5.13
CA GLU A 720 -1.66 19.98 6.35
C GLU A 720 -2.61 20.97 7.03
N GLY A 721 -2.44 21.16 8.34
CA GLY A 721 -3.32 22.03 9.12
C GLY A 721 -4.69 21.42 9.41
N ASN A 722 -5.62 22.27 9.84
CA ASN A 722 -7.00 21.93 10.19
C ASN A 722 -7.92 23.15 9.98
N GLY A 723 -9.23 22.92 9.98
CA GLY A 723 -10.23 23.98 9.87
C GLY A 723 -10.03 24.85 8.64
N SER A 724 -10.16 26.18 8.80
CA SER A 724 -9.93 27.14 7.72
C SER A 724 -8.47 27.28 7.30
N GLN A 725 -7.52 26.77 8.09
CA GLN A 725 -6.08 26.79 7.79
C GLN A 725 -5.61 25.53 7.06
N ALA A 726 -6.52 24.58 6.78
CA ALA A 726 -6.19 23.37 6.06
C ALA A 726 -5.72 23.69 4.64
N LYS A 727 -4.59 23.09 4.25
CA LYS A 727 -3.94 23.31 2.95
C LYS A 727 -3.59 21.98 2.30
N MET A 728 -3.96 21.81 1.04
CA MET A 728 -3.66 20.61 0.27
C MET A 728 -2.44 20.80 -0.63
N PHE A 729 -1.71 19.71 -0.81
CA PHE A 729 -0.52 19.62 -1.63
C PHE A 729 -0.54 18.34 -2.46
N TYR A 730 0.16 18.36 -3.58
CA TYR A 730 0.35 17.20 -4.42
C TYR A 730 1.83 16.91 -4.62
N THR A 731 2.18 15.63 -4.57
CA THR A 731 3.54 15.10 -4.80
C THR A 731 3.45 13.92 -5.75
N HIS A 732 4.24 13.96 -6.82
CA HIS A 732 4.31 12.90 -7.81
C HIS A 732 5.71 12.86 -8.44
N PRO A 733 6.35 11.68 -8.60
CA PRO A 733 7.72 11.57 -9.10
C PRO A 733 7.96 12.29 -10.44
N ILE A 734 7.00 12.19 -11.36
CA ILE A 734 7.10 12.80 -12.69
C ILE A 734 6.45 14.20 -12.76
N LEU A 735 5.19 14.35 -12.34
CA LEU A 735 4.47 15.63 -12.51
C LEU A 735 5.02 16.77 -11.66
N THR A 736 5.61 16.45 -10.50
CA THR A 736 6.09 17.43 -9.51
C THR A 736 7.56 17.23 -9.17
N ASP A 737 8.28 16.37 -9.90
CA ASP A 737 9.70 16.05 -9.65
C ASP A 737 9.95 15.52 -8.23
N GLY A 738 8.95 14.85 -7.64
CA GLY A 738 8.98 14.38 -6.24
C GLY A 738 8.80 15.49 -5.19
N GLU A 739 8.65 16.74 -5.61
CA GLU A 739 8.42 17.85 -4.70
C GLU A 739 6.95 17.96 -4.29
N LYS A 740 6.74 18.49 -3.08
CA LYS A 740 5.42 18.78 -2.54
C LYS A 740 4.97 20.18 -2.98
N ILE A 741 4.07 20.25 -3.96
CA ILE A 741 3.64 21.51 -4.56
C ILE A 741 2.17 21.84 -4.25
N THR A 742 1.83 23.12 -4.31
CA THR A 742 0.47 23.65 -4.16
C THR A 742 0.37 24.99 -4.89
N GLY A 743 -0.80 25.64 -4.84
CA GLY A 743 -0.99 26.98 -5.39
C GLY A 743 -0.94 27.04 -6.92
N ASP A 744 -0.47 28.16 -7.45
CA ASP A 744 -0.42 28.41 -8.90
C ASP A 744 0.44 27.39 -9.66
N GLU A 745 1.52 26.90 -9.06
CA GLU A 745 2.35 25.86 -9.68
C GLU A 745 1.55 24.56 -9.87
N LEU A 746 0.85 24.10 -8.84
CA LEU A 746 0.00 22.93 -8.95
C LEU A 746 -1.12 23.13 -9.98
N LYS A 747 -1.73 24.31 -9.99
CA LYS A 747 -2.76 24.67 -10.98
C LYS A 747 -2.22 24.62 -12.40
N PHE A 748 -1.03 25.16 -12.63
CA PHE A 748 -0.35 25.13 -13.91
C PHE A 748 -0.06 23.69 -14.37
N ARG A 749 0.47 22.84 -13.47
CA ARG A 749 0.77 21.42 -13.76
C ARG A 749 -0.49 20.63 -14.12
N ILE A 750 -1.61 20.82 -13.40
CA ILE A 750 -2.90 20.17 -13.69
C ILE A 750 -3.44 20.55 -15.07
N ARG A 751 -3.23 21.81 -15.49
CA ARG A 751 -3.76 22.34 -16.77
C ARG A 751 -2.81 22.16 -17.94
N LYS A 752 -1.66 21.52 -17.76
CA LYS A 752 -0.71 21.26 -18.84
C LYS A 752 -1.41 20.48 -19.97
N GLY A 753 -1.28 20.97 -21.20
CA GLY A 753 -1.95 20.39 -22.38
C GLY A 753 -3.37 20.90 -22.63
N CYS A 754 -3.93 21.78 -21.80
CA CYS A 754 -5.23 22.41 -22.02
C CYS A 754 -5.07 23.71 -22.81
N SER A 755 -5.62 23.76 -24.02
CA SER A 755 -5.54 24.93 -24.91
C SER A 755 -6.75 25.00 -25.84
N ALA A 756 -6.81 26.04 -26.67
CA ALA A 756 -7.80 26.14 -27.74
C ALA A 756 -7.74 24.95 -28.72
N GLU A 757 -6.55 24.38 -28.95
CA GLU A 757 -6.33 23.24 -29.86
C GLU A 757 -6.80 21.90 -29.28
N THR A 758 -6.81 21.79 -27.95
CA THR A 758 -7.27 20.60 -27.23
C THR A 758 -8.69 20.72 -26.70
N PHE A 759 -9.38 21.83 -26.94
CA PHE A 759 -10.76 22.04 -26.53
C PHE A 759 -11.68 20.89 -27.00
N LYS A 760 -12.49 20.36 -26.07
CA LYS A 760 -13.36 19.18 -26.21
C LYS A 760 -12.63 17.86 -26.52
N LYS A 761 -11.31 17.81 -26.44
CA LYS A 761 -10.55 16.56 -26.52
C LYS A 761 -10.35 15.99 -25.13
N LYS A 762 -10.20 14.67 -25.06
CA LYS A 762 -9.80 13.99 -23.84
C LYS A 762 -8.32 14.24 -23.56
N ILE A 763 -8.01 14.40 -22.28
CA ILE A 763 -6.64 14.51 -21.76
C ILE A 763 -6.51 13.64 -20.51
N GLU A 764 -5.28 13.24 -20.23
CA GLU A 764 -4.97 12.51 -19.01
C GLU A 764 -4.79 13.45 -17.83
N SER A 765 -5.34 13.08 -16.67
CA SER A 765 -5.11 13.83 -15.43
C SER A 765 -5.01 12.92 -14.20
N ILE A 766 -3.79 12.52 -13.87
CA ILE A 766 -3.48 11.75 -12.65
C ILE A 766 -3.94 12.48 -11.37
N PRO A 767 -3.58 13.76 -11.11
CA PRO A 767 -3.95 14.42 -9.86
C PRO A 767 -5.47 14.51 -9.66
N LEU A 768 -6.25 14.74 -10.73
CA LEU A 768 -7.70 14.83 -10.63
C LEU A 768 -8.36 13.45 -10.52
N ALA A 769 -7.81 12.43 -11.17
CA ALA A 769 -8.29 11.05 -11.07
C ALA A 769 -8.28 10.52 -9.63
N VAL A 770 -7.21 10.83 -8.86
CA VAL A 770 -7.14 10.50 -7.43
C VAL A 770 -8.29 11.13 -6.66
N ILE A 771 -8.60 12.41 -6.93
CA ILE A 771 -9.72 13.11 -6.28
C ILE A 771 -11.05 12.46 -6.62
N VAL A 772 -11.30 12.10 -7.89
CA VAL A 772 -12.54 11.39 -8.28
C VAL A 772 -12.68 10.10 -7.47
N ASN A 773 -11.63 9.27 -7.42
CA ASN A 773 -11.66 8.02 -6.65
C ASN A 773 -11.95 8.26 -5.17
N ALA A 774 -11.23 9.20 -4.55
CA ALA A 774 -11.35 9.47 -3.13
C ALA A 774 -12.73 9.99 -2.73
N ILE A 775 -13.32 10.93 -3.51
CA ILE A 775 -14.64 11.50 -3.19
C ILE A 775 -15.79 10.50 -3.43
N THR A 776 -15.55 9.44 -4.21
CA THR A 776 -16.52 8.38 -4.49
C THR A 776 -16.49 7.20 -3.54
N ASP A 777 -15.52 7.15 -2.62
CA ASP A 777 -15.49 6.17 -1.55
C ASP A 777 -16.65 6.41 -0.58
N VAL A 778 -17.35 5.34 -0.19
CA VAL A 778 -18.58 5.42 0.64
C VAL A 778 -18.38 6.20 1.94
N ARG A 779 -17.17 6.17 2.53
CA ARG A 779 -16.85 6.91 3.75
C ARG A 779 -16.75 8.41 3.49
N TYR A 780 -16.13 8.79 2.38
CA TYR A 780 -16.01 10.20 1.98
C TYR A 780 -17.32 10.75 1.43
N GLU A 781 -18.05 9.95 0.65
CA GLU A 781 -19.39 10.27 0.16
C GLU A 781 -20.36 10.60 1.31
N ARG A 782 -20.33 9.81 2.39
CA ARG A 782 -21.10 10.11 3.61
C ARG A 782 -20.73 11.48 4.19
N LEU A 783 -19.44 11.81 4.24
CA LEU A 783 -18.98 13.12 4.70
C LEU A 783 -19.48 14.25 3.80
N GLN A 784 -19.51 14.07 2.48
CA GLN A 784 -20.08 15.05 1.55
C GLN A 784 -21.57 15.27 1.78
N ILE A 785 -22.35 14.20 1.94
CA ILE A 785 -23.81 14.30 2.13
C ILE A 785 -24.14 15.00 3.46
N MET A 786 -23.46 14.61 4.54
CA MET A 786 -23.69 15.21 5.85
C MET A 786 -23.28 16.68 5.90
N ASP A 787 -22.28 17.10 5.11
CA ASP A 787 -21.87 18.49 5.03
C ASP A 787 -22.97 19.42 4.48
N PHE A 788 -23.72 18.98 3.46
CA PHE A 788 -24.91 19.72 2.99
C PHE A 788 -25.93 19.94 4.11
N LEU A 789 -26.14 18.92 4.94
CA LEU A 789 -27.15 18.97 5.99
C LEU A 789 -26.70 19.79 7.17
N ASN A 790 -25.44 19.66 7.60
CA ASN A 790 -24.88 20.53 8.62
C ASN A 790 -24.96 21.99 8.17
N ARG A 791 -24.66 22.27 6.89
CA ARG A 791 -24.82 23.61 6.33
C ARG A 791 -26.27 24.11 6.38
N LEU A 792 -27.24 23.28 6.00
CA LEU A 792 -28.65 23.64 6.09
C LEU A 792 -29.10 23.86 7.54
N ARG A 793 -28.87 22.87 8.41
CA ARG A 793 -29.35 22.81 9.81
C ARG A 793 -28.69 23.87 10.68
N ASP A 794 -27.38 24.04 10.54
CA ASP A 794 -26.57 24.76 11.52
C ASP A 794 -26.16 26.15 11.01
N GLU A 795 -26.00 26.32 9.69
CA GLU A 795 -25.53 27.58 9.11
C GLU A 795 -26.63 28.40 8.45
N ILE A 796 -27.71 27.80 7.94
CA ILE A 796 -28.72 28.53 7.16
C ILE A 796 -29.99 28.77 7.97
N LEU A 797 -30.65 27.69 8.40
CA LEU A 797 -31.96 27.78 9.04
C LEU A 797 -31.97 28.62 10.33
N PRO A 798 -30.91 28.63 11.17
CA PRO A 798 -30.90 29.43 12.40
C PRO A 798 -30.69 30.93 12.18
N ILE A 799 -30.27 31.38 10.99
CA ILE A 799 -29.93 32.79 10.74
C ILE A 799 -31.20 33.62 10.53
N ASN A 800 -31.24 34.82 11.12
CA ASN A 800 -32.32 35.80 10.89
C ASN A 800 -32.07 36.64 9.63
N PRO A 801 -33.04 36.74 8.69
CA PRO A 801 -32.97 37.63 7.54
C PRO A 801 -32.73 39.10 7.94
N SER A 802 -32.19 39.90 7.03
CA SER A 802 -31.87 41.30 7.32
C SER A 802 -33.14 42.09 7.65
N ASN A 803 -33.16 42.74 8.82
CA ASN A 803 -34.29 43.51 9.38
C ASN A 803 -35.49 42.68 9.86
N TYR A 804 -35.32 41.38 10.11
CA TYR A 804 -36.37 40.52 10.67
C TYR A 804 -35.86 39.76 11.90
N ASN A 805 -36.77 39.44 12.82
CA ASN A 805 -36.46 38.85 14.13
C ASN A 805 -36.63 37.32 14.19
N TYR A 806 -37.20 36.72 13.15
CA TYR A 806 -37.42 35.28 13.07
C TYR A 806 -36.42 34.65 12.09
N SER A 807 -36.08 33.39 12.34
CA SER A 807 -35.05 32.68 11.60
C SER A 807 -35.52 32.33 10.18
N ILE A 808 -34.57 32.01 9.29
CA ILE A 808 -34.90 31.46 7.97
C ILE A 808 -35.70 30.17 8.13
N GLY A 809 -35.42 29.35 9.15
CA GLY A 809 -36.20 28.13 9.45
C GLY A 809 -37.64 28.41 9.89
N ASP A 810 -37.88 29.54 10.55
CA ASP A 810 -39.23 29.98 10.93
C ASP A 810 -40.02 30.46 9.71
N TYR A 811 -39.37 31.10 8.74
CA TYR A 811 -40.00 31.58 7.51
C TYR A 811 -40.11 30.50 6.42
N PHE A 812 -39.10 29.64 6.25
CA PHE A 812 -39.02 28.63 5.18
C PHE A 812 -39.22 27.21 5.74
N GLN A 813 -40.47 26.79 5.86
CA GLN A 813 -40.84 25.43 6.29
C GLN A 813 -40.99 24.47 5.10
N SER A 814 -41.22 24.98 3.90
CA SER A 814 -41.34 24.18 2.68
C SER A 814 -39.98 23.67 2.21
N ASN A 815 -39.97 22.47 1.60
CA ASN A 815 -38.77 21.92 0.97
C ASN A 815 -38.21 22.88 -0.10
N LEU A 816 -39.08 23.57 -0.85
CA LEU A 816 -38.66 24.52 -1.87
C LEU A 816 -37.94 25.75 -1.27
N GLY A 817 -38.47 26.34 -0.20
CA GLY A 817 -37.81 27.45 0.48
C GLY A 817 -36.44 27.07 1.03
N ARG A 818 -36.36 25.91 1.68
CA ARG A 818 -35.10 25.37 2.25
C ARG A 818 -34.08 25.02 1.17
N ALA A 819 -34.49 24.34 0.10
CA ALA A 819 -33.64 24.03 -1.05
C ALA A 819 -33.11 25.31 -1.72
N THR A 820 -33.97 26.33 -1.87
CA THR A 820 -33.59 27.62 -2.46
C THR A 820 -32.59 28.37 -1.58
N ALA A 821 -32.73 28.31 -0.25
CA ALA A 821 -31.75 28.89 0.67
C ALA A 821 -30.41 28.12 0.64
N LEU A 822 -30.45 26.79 0.58
CA LEU A 822 -29.26 25.94 0.47
C LEU A 822 -28.48 26.20 -0.82
N ASP A 823 -29.16 26.21 -1.97
CA ASP A 823 -28.59 26.54 -3.29
C ASP A 823 -27.91 27.91 -3.28
N HIS A 824 -28.57 28.91 -2.71
CA HIS A 824 -28.01 30.25 -2.60
C HIS A 824 -26.77 30.27 -1.69
N HIS A 825 -26.81 29.55 -0.57
CA HIS A 825 -25.71 29.54 0.39
C HIS A 825 -24.47 28.82 -0.13
N ILE A 826 -24.63 27.76 -0.93
CA ILE A 826 -23.51 27.07 -1.59
C ILE A 826 -22.77 28.03 -2.53
N ASN A 827 -23.51 28.83 -3.29
CA ASN A 827 -22.91 29.69 -4.33
C ASN A 827 -22.47 31.07 -3.82
N ARG A 828 -23.23 31.64 -2.89
CA ARG A 828 -23.20 33.07 -2.51
C ARG A 828 -23.62 33.24 -1.04
N PRO A 829 -22.92 32.61 -0.08
CA PRO A 829 -23.35 32.54 1.33
C PRO A 829 -23.57 33.92 1.96
N GLY A 830 -22.73 34.91 1.63
CA GLY A 830 -22.84 36.28 2.15
C GLY A 830 -24.10 37.04 1.76
N PHE A 831 -24.87 36.57 0.76
CA PHE A 831 -26.04 37.28 0.24
C PHE A 831 -27.38 36.71 0.72
N VAL A 832 -27.40 35.50 1.27
CA VAL A 832 -28.61 34.79 1.71
C VAL A 832 -29.45 35.64 2.66
N ARG A 833 -28.82 36.15 3.72
CA ARG A 833 -29.49 36.96 4.76
C ARG A 833 -30.14 38.22 4.18
N ARG A 834 -29.46 38.89 3.25
CA ARG A 834 -29.90 40.15 2.65
C ARG A 834 -31.05 39.94 1.68
N ASP A 835 -30.96 38.93 0.83
CA ASP A 835 -31.90 38.75 -0.28
C ASP A 835 -33.21 38.09 0.16
N ILE A 836 -33.17 37.24 1.21
CA ILE A 836 -34.39 36.81 1.89
C ILE A 836 -35.05 38.01 2.57
N GLY A 837 -34.28 38.86 3.27
CA GLY A 837 -34.80 40.08 3.88
C GLY A 837 -35.45 41.03 2.87
N ARG A 838 -34.85 41.19 1.69
CA ARG A 838 -35.41 41.98 0.57
C ARG A 838 -36.75 41.44 0.09
N SER A 839 -36.88 40.11 0.02
CA SER A 839 -38.09 39.44 -0.43
C SER A 839 -39.20 39.50 0.61
N LEU A 840 -38.85 39.37 1.90
CA LEU A 840 -39.76 39.61 3.02
C LEU A 840 -40.26 41.06 3.02
N ARG A 841 -39.36 42.03 2.84
CA ARG A 841 -39.74 43.46 2.79
C ARG A 841 -40.79 43.71 1.71
N ARG A 842 -40.51 43.27 0.49
CA ARG A 842 -41.48 43.38 -0.61
C ARG A 842 -42.82 42.75 -0.26
N PHE A 843 -42.81 41.55 0.34
CA PHE A 843 -44.05 40.89 0.75
C PHE A 843 -44.82 41.70 1.80
N PHE A 844 -44.18 42.26 2.82
CA PHE A 844 -44.87 43.04 3.84
C PHE A 844 -45.31 44.43 3.35
N ASP A 845 -44.54 45.06 2.46
CA ASP A 845 -44.93 46.30 1.79
C ASP A 845 -46.22 46.10 0.97
N ASP A 846 -46.33 44.95 0.28
CA ASP A 846 -47.52 44.55 -0.48
C ASP A 846 -48.69 44.07 0.42
N ASN A 847 -48.44 43.78 1.71
CA ASN A 847 -49.43 43.19 2.63
C ASN A 847 -49.29 43.78 4.06
N PRO A 848 -49.58 45.09 4.27
CA PRO A 848 -49.24 45.80 5.52
C PRO A 848 -49.98 45.31 6.78
N GLY A 849 -51.07 44.55 6.63
CA GLY A 849 -51.83 43.96 7.75
C GLY A 849 -51.36 42.57 8.18
N VAL A 850 -50.35 41.98 7.51
CA VAL A 850 -49.84 40.65 7.84
C VAL A 850 -48.76 40.76 8.91
N SER A 851 -48.89 39.98 9.99
CA SER A 851 -47.89 39.92 11.05
C SER A 851 -46.51 39.50 10.51
N THR A 852 -45.45 40.15 11.01
CA THR A 852 -44.07 39.75 10.70
C THR A 852 -43.67 38.43 11.35
N ASN A 853 -44.44 37.93 12.31
CA ASN A 853 -44.27 36.63 12.95
C ASN A 853 -44.86 35.51 12.09
N PRO A 854 -44.05 34.63 11.49
CA PRO A 854 -44.57 33.57 10.63
C PRO A 854 -45.43 32.54 11.38
N ALA A 855 -45.29 32.42 12.71
CA ALA A 855 -46.14 31.54 13.52
C ALA A 855 -47.62 32.01 13.56
N GLU A 856 -47.88 33.29 13.28
CA GLU A 856 -49.23 33.89 13.32
C GLU A 856 -49.93 33.83 11.96
N TRP A 857 -49.29 33.33 10.90
CA TRP A 857 -49.89 33.30 9.55
C TRP A 857 -51.04 32.29 9.41
N GLY A 858 -51.18 31.35 10.35
CA GLY A 858 -52.28 30.38 10.39
C GLY A 858 -52.47 29.64 9.07
N VAL A 859 -53.71 29.57 8.59
CA VAL A 859 -54.07 28.90 7.32
C VAL A 859 -53.38 29.49 6.08
N ASN A 860 -52.92 30.74 6.15
CA ASN A 860 -52.24 31.42 5.04
C ASN A 860 -50.72 31.14 4.99
N ARG A 861 -50.16 30.44 5.99
CA ARG A 861 -48.72 30.19 6.15
C ARG A 861 -48.05 29.70 4.86
N ALA A 862 -48.62 28.68 4.23
CA ALA A 862 -48.07 28.07 3.01
C ALA A 862 -48.17 29.00 1.79
N ALA A 863 -49.26 29.77 1.67
CA ALA A 863 -49.46 30.71 0.56
C ALA A 863 -48.51 31.91 0.66
N TYR A 864 -48.32 32.45 1.86
CA TYR A 864 -47.41 33.56 2.12
C TYR A 864 -45.96 33.15 1.89
N GLU A 865 -45.54 32.01 2.42
CA GLU A 865 -44.21 31.47 2.15
C GLU A 865 -43.97 31.27 0.64
N ARG A 866 -44.93 30.69 -0.08
CA ARG A 866 -44.81 30.49 -1.52
C ARG A 866 -44.55 31.79 -2.27
N ARG A 867 -45.28 32.87 -1.93
CA ARG A 867 -45.07 34.21 -2.54
C ARG A 867 -43.66 34.76 -2.23
N ILE A 868 -43.20 34.62 -0.99
CA ILE A 868 -41.87 35.08 -0.57
C ILE A 868 -40.77 34.28 -1.28
N VAL A 869 -40.88 32.95 -1.27
CA VAL A 869 -39.92 32.03 -1.91
C VAL A 869 -39.92 32.21 -3.42
N GLU A 870 -41.06 32.48 -4.06
CA GLU A 870 -41.12 32.74 -5.49
C GLU A 870 -40.43 34.05 -5.88
N HIS A 871 -40.61 35.12 -5.09
CA HIS A 871 -39.83 36.34 -5.30
C HIS A 871 -38.34 36.10 -5.04
N TYR A 872 -37.99 35.52 -3.88
CA TYR A 872 -36.61 35.26 -3.49
C TYR A 872 -35.88 34.36 -4.51
N GLY A 873 -36.55 33.29 -4.94
CA GLY A 873 -36.02 32.30 -5.86
C GLY A 873 -35.59 32.92 -7.19
N ASN A 874 -36.41 33.81 -7.74
CA ASN A 874 -36.13 34.45 -9.03
C ASN A 874 -35.17 35.64 -8.93
N ASN A 875 -35.05 36.28 -7.76
CA ASN A 875 -34.35 37.57 -7.62
C ASN A 875 -33.13 37.54 -6.68
N ARG A 876 -32.77 36.37 -6.13
CA ARG A 876 -31.55 36.20 -5.33
C ARG A 876 -30.29 36.44 -6.15
N GLU A 877 -29.24 36.95 -5.51
CA GLU A 877 -28.00 37.27 -6.19
C GLU A 877 -27.17 36.00 -6.45
N MET A 878 -26.99 35.70 -7.74
CA MET A 878 -26.30 34.51 -8.23
C MET A 878 -25.36 34.91 -9.37
N ALA A 879 -24.61 33.95 -9.90
CA ALA A 879 -23.78 34.18 -11.07
C ALA A 879 -24.60 34.73 -12.25
N VAL A 880 -23.97 35.60 -13.04
CA VAL A 880 -24.53 36.14 -14.28
C VAL A 880 -23.73 35.54 -15.43
N VAL A 881 -24.40 34.78 -16.29
CA VAL A 881 -23.78 34.10 -17.43
C VAL A 881 -24.38 34.69 -18.70
N GLY A 882 -23.54 35.23 -19.59
CA GLY A 882 -24.01 35.88 -20.82
C GLY A 882 -24.94 37.08 -20.57
N GLY A 883 -24.79 37.78 -19.43
CA GLY A 883 -25.63 38.91 -19.04
C GLY A 883 -26.96 38.53 -18.37
N VAL A 884 -27.22 37.23 -18.15
CA VAL A 884 -28.46 36.73 -17.54
C VAL A 884 -28.16 36.09 -16.18
N SER A 885 -28.95 36.44 -15.15
CA SER A 885 -28.87 35.79 -13.84
C SER A 885 -29.29 34.32 -13.93
N VAL A 886 -28.53 33.42 -13.31
CA VAL A 886 -28.88 31.99 -13.24
C VAL A 886 -29.98 31.68 -12.21
N ALA A 887 -30.35 32.64 -11.34
CA ALA A 887 -31.26 32.41 -10.23
C ALA A 887 -32.65 31.88 -10.67
N PRO A 888 -33.33 32.46 -11.68
CA PRO A 888 -34.64 31.97 -12.11
C PRO A 888 -34.61 30.53 -12.60
N ALA A 889 -33.64 30.17 -13.46
CA ALA A 889 -33.54 28.83 -14.03
C ALA A 889 -33.27 27.77 -12.95
N ARG A 890 -32.34 28.05 -12.03
CA ARG A 890 -32.03 27.17 -10.88
C ARG A 890 -33.23 27.00 -9.95
N TYR A 891 -33.98 28.07 -9.71
CA TYR A 891 -35.20 28.03 -8.91
C TYR A 891 -36.30 27.18 -9.56
N GLN A 892 -36.56 27.36 -10.86
CA GLN A 892 -37.58 26.57 -11.56
C GLN A 892 -37.26 25.08 -11.56
N ASN A 893 -36.00 24.69 -11.79
CA ASN A 893 -35.57 23.28 -11.71
C ASN A 893 -35.88 22.66 -10.33
N MET A 894 -35.53 23.36 -9.24
CA MET A 894 -35.88 22.89 -7.89
C MET A 894 -37.39 22.84 -7.65
N LYS A 895 -38.14 23.83 -8.15
CA LYS A 895 -39.60 23.89 -8.04
C LYS A 895 -40.27 22.71 -8.74
N GLU A 896 -39.82 22.35 -9.93
CA GLU A 896 -40.32 21.19 -10.68
C GLU A 896 -40.03 19.86 -9.97
N ARG A 897 -38.89 19.72 -9.30
CA ARG A 897 -38.50 18.50 -8.58
C ARG A 897 -39.16 18.34 -7.21
N LEU A 898 -39.66 19.43 -6.61
CA LEU A 898 -40.22 19.45 -5.25
C LEU A 898 -41.75 19.58 -5.21
N ASN A 899 -42.37 20.03 -6.30
CA ASN A 899 -43.80 19.87 -6.53
C ASN A 899 -44.14 18.41 -6.81
#